data_AF-A0A9W7YVN3-F1
#
_entry.id   AF-A0A9W7YVN3-F1
#
_cell.length_a   1.000
_cell.length_b   1.000
_cell.length_c   1.000
_cell.angle_alpha   90.00
_cell.angle_beta   90.00
_cell.angle_gamma   90.00
#
_symmetry.space_group_name_H-M   'P 1'
#
loop_
_entity.id
_entity.type
_entity.pdbx_description
1 polymer ?
#
loop_
_entity_poly.entity_id
_entity_poly.type
_entity_poly.pdbx_seq_one_letter_code
_entity_poly.pdbx_strand_id
1 'polypeptide(L)'
;VARRFFDGTQRVINNWFTHYGFSVGIGDTIIDDQTTVNMGVITNECYARVDASIEKAQSDQLECQPGMTIKESFEYEVNSALNQARDKAGKQVLERLKEFNNVRQMSLAGSKGTDINISQMSACVGQQNVEGKRIPFGFRYRTLPHFTRDDYSPESKGFVRNSYLRGLTPQEFYFHAMGGREGLIDTAVKTAETGYIQRRLIKALEDIMCQYDGSIRNSQGQIIQFVYGEDGMDGCSIEKQHILSLRPSHAAFERMFRVNVMDHGSIFRPGSLDFSILRNIEGNEAVQRVLDEEFATLQEDRNIMRNFILTSGEDKKPLPLNIERLIKIAQQTFSIDMRKPSNLNPVEVVNLVKSLTDSRIPVIRGDDMLSIEAQRNATLLFQIHLRSNLATKRVVEQFHLTKEAFDWLLAEIETRFKRAQVNPGEMVGVLAAQSIGEPATQMTLNTFHNAGVSSKNVTLGVPRLKEVINVADKIKTPMMNVFLTDEVSSNQERVKDVQVNIEYTTLASITAASEIWFDPDVSDTIIDEDREFVQLFHEIPDARFPVEAVSPWLLRLELNRNKVVDKKLSVNEVVERIAEDFKGDLQVFGSDDNAEKMVIRCRIVNRDDVGKDEDEMDTQEDEFLKKIEASMLSNVVLRGIPGVRRTYIVDKPRNIIKADGEFSSPKEWNIDTDGINLREVLWQNHVDAHRTYSNHPREILEVLGIEAARAAILREVRNVIEFDGSYVNYRHLALLVDLMTARGKLTAITRHGINRTDSGALMRCTFEETVEILMEAAAVGAIDDCRGVAENILLGQLAPLGTGSFDVMLDEEMLANAVIDPRAQGFELANAPVGGVDYVLAGSPGPSGGMTPQMTPYDNRSPEYLAGSPGSPINAMFSPIVESGATSPGWNGASPYSPASPAYSPTSPTYNASSPSYSPTSPQYSPTSPSYSPTSPQYSPTSPSYSPTSPRYGQTSPSYSPTSPSYSPTSPSYSPTSPSYSPTSPSYSPTSPSYSPTSPSYSPTSPSYSPTSPSYSPTSPSYSPTSPSYSPTSPSYSPTSPSYSPTSPSYSPTSPSYSPTSPSYSPTSPSYSPTSPSYSPTSPSYSPTSPSYSPTSPSYSPSSYTPNAGPYGANNEDENGRGNEDENRKKGNQRNGSGQQGSGSGSNSWSPT
;
A
#
# COMPACT_ATOMS: atom_id res chain seq x y z
N VAL A 1 20.77 -22.28 -20.18
CA VAL A 1 19.99 -22.03 -21.42
C VAL A 1 19.28 -20.67 -21.40
N ALA A 2 18.41 -20.39 -20.41
CA ALA A 2 17.55 -19.18 -20.35
C ALA A 2 18.21 -17.85 -20.79
N ARG A 3 19.42 -17.52 -20.33
CA ARG A 3 20.16 -16.33 -20.78
C ARG A 3 20.26 -16.22 -22.31
N ARG A 4 20.61 -17.31 -23.02
CA ARG A 4 20.70 -17.32 -24.49
C ARG A 4 19.33 -17.14 -25.17
N PHE A 5 18.23 -17.50 -24.50
CA PHE A 5 16.88 -17.23 -25.00
C PHE A 5 16.53 -15.74 -24.87
N PHE A 6 16.87 -15.08 -23.76
CA PHE A 6 16.76 -13.62 -23.67
C PHE A 6 17.66 -12.91 -24.67
N ASP A 7 18.96 -13.23 -24.70
CA ASP A 7 19.94 -12.66 -25.65
C ASP A 7 19.47 -12.83 -27.10
N GLY A 8 18.95 -14.00 -27.46
CA GLY A 8 18.46 -14.32 -28.81
C GLY A 8 17.18 -13.57 -29.16
N THR A 9 16.15 -13.66 -28.31
CA THR A 9 14.86 -13.00 -28.53
C THR A 9 15.02 -11.47 -28.61
N GLN A 10 15.79 -10.86 -27.70
CA GLN A 10 16.06 -9.42 -27.75
C GLN A 10 16.77 -9.01 -29.05
N ARG A 11 17.80 -9.76 -29.49
CA ARG A 11 18.50 -9.46 -30.76
C ARG A 11 17.57 -9.55 -31.97
N VAL A 12 16.73 -10.59 -32.05
CA VAL A 12 15.79 -10.79 -33.17
C VAL A 12 14.71 -9.71 -33.17
N ILE A 13 14.05 -9.48 -32.02
CA ILE A 13 12.93 -8.54 -31.89
C ILE A 13 13.38 -7.09 -32.04
N ASN A 14 14.52 -6.69 -31.46
CA ASN A 14 15.03 -5.32 -31.60
C ASN A 14 15.48 -5.02 -33.04
N ASN A 15 16.09 -5.99 -33.72
CA ASN A 15 16.43 -5.84 -35.14
C ASN A 15 15.17 -5.78 -36.02
N TRP A 16 14.14 -6.57 -35.71
CA TRP A 16 12.85 -6.48 -36.39
C TRP A 16 12.18 -5.10 -36.18
N PHE A 17 12.12 -4.60 -34.94
CA PHE A 17 11.60 -3.25 -34.65
C PHE A 17 12.40 -2.14 -35.35
N THR A 18 13.70 -2.31 -35.55
CA THR A 18 14.54 -1.36 -36.30
C THR A 18 14.14 -1.24 -37.77
N HIS A 19 13.56 -2.29 -38.36
CA HIS A 19 13.05 -2.30 -39.73
C HIS A 19 11.54 -2.04 -39.85
N TYR A 20 10.74 -2.45 -38.86
CA TYR A 20 9.29 -2.27 -38.84
C TYR A 20 8.90 -0.84 -38.42
N GLY A 21 9.58 -0.31 -37.40
CA GLY A 21 9.22 0.96 -36.75
C GLY A 21 8.02 0.83 -35.81
N PHE A 22 8.06 1.51 -34.67
CA PHE A 22 6.91 1.67 -33.78
C PHE A 22 6.94 3.08 -33.19
N SER A 23 5.78 3.73 -33.09
CA SER A 23 5.67 5.13 -32.67
C SER A 23 4.29 5.38 -32.07
N VAL A 24 4.16 6.43 -31.25
CA VAL A 24 2.90 6.90 -30.68
C VAL A 24 2.76 8.38 -30.99
N GLY A 25 1.60 8.79 -31.50
CA GLY A 25 1.29 10.19 -31.80
C GLY A 25 0.00 10.66 -31.13
N ILE A 26 -0.29 11.97 -31.23
CA ILE A 26 -1.55 12.54 -30.72
C ILE A 26 -2.78 11.85 -31.34
N GLY A 27 -2.69 11.40 -32.60
CA GLY A 27 -3.72 10.64 -33.29
C GLY A 27 -4.10 9.31 -32.65
N ASP A 28 -3.24 8.72 -31.81
CA ASP A 28 -3.58 7.53 -31.02
C ASP A 28 -4.46 7.85 -29.80
N THR A 29 -4.59 9.12 -29.41
CA THR A 29 -5.51 9.56 -28.36
C THR A 29 -6.84 10.11 -28.89
N ILE A 30 -6.91 10.39 -30.20
CA ILE A 30 -8.11 10.94 -30.85
C ILE A 30 -9.15 9.85 -31.05
N ILE A 31 -10.33 10.12 -30.52
CA ILE A 31 -11.57 9.33 -30.63
C ILE A 31 -12.43 9.86 -31.79
N ASP A 32 -13.42 9.08 -32.21
CA ASP A 32 -14.41 9.54 -33.20
C ASP A 32 -15.45 10.49 -32.59
N ASP A 33 -16.02 11.36 -33.43
CA ASP A 33 -17.00 12.37 -33.00
C ASP A 33 -18.25 11.76 -32.37
N GLN A 34 -18.69 10.58 -32.84
CA GLN A 34 -19.87 9.92 -32.29
C GLN A 34 -19.61 9.41 -30.87
N THR A 35 -18.47 8.77 -30.60
CA THR A 35 -18.11 8.38 -29.23
C THR A 35 -17.86 9.62 -28.35
N THR A 36 -17.34 10.72 -28.92
CA THR A 36 -17.21 12.01 -28.20
C THR A 36 -18.58 12.56 -27.75
N VAL A 37 -19.59 12.52 -28.62
CA VAL A 37 -20.97 12.88 -28.27
C VAL A 37 -21.53 11.94 -27.19
N ASN A 38 -21.30 10.63 -27.31
CA ASN A 38 -21.78 9.65 -26.34
C ASN A 38 -21.18 9.87 -24.93
N MET A 39 -19.89 10.24 -24.83
CA MET A 39 -19.27 10.63 -23.55
C MET A 39 -19.90 11.91 -22.97
N GLY A 40 -20.27 12.86 -23.83
CA GLY A 40 -21.04 14.04 -23.45
C GLY A 40 -22.37 13.66 -22.78
N VAL A 41 -23.08 12.70 -23.36
CA VAL A 41 -24.33 12.14 -22.80
C VAL A 41 -24.08 11.45 -21.45
N ILE A 42 -23.15 10.50 -21.37
CA ILE A 42 -22.81 9.78 -20.11
C ILE A 42 -22.46 10.76 -18.97
N THR A 43 -21.71 11.83 -19.29
CA THR A 43 -21.36 12.83 -18.28
C THR A 43 -22.59 13.60 -17.81
N ASN A 44 -23.45 14.04 -18.73
CA ASN A 44 -24.67 14.78 -18.41
C ASN A 44 -25.67 13.91 -17.62
N GLU A 45 -25.82 12.63 -17.96
CA GLU A 45 -26.61 11.64 -17.19
C GLU A 45 -26.08 11.49 -15.77
N CYS A 46 -24.75 11.45 -15.60
CA CYS A 46 -24.14 11.35 -14.27
C CYS A 46 -24.35 12.63 -13.44
N TYR A 47 -24.23 13.81 -14.05
CA TYR A 47 -24.49 15.08 -13.37
C TYR A 47 -25.95 15.13 -12.90
N ALA A 48 -26.91 14.88 -13.80
CA ALA A 48 -28.34 14.86 -13.44
C ALA A 48 -28.67 13.85 -12.32
N ARG A 49 -27.95 12.73 -12.24
CA ARG A 49 -28.07 11.78 -11.11
C ARG A 49 -27.50 12.35 -9.80
N VAL A 50 -26.37 13.04 -9.85
CA VAL A 50 -25.79 13.71 -8.67
C VAL A 50 -26.68 14.87 -8.21
N ASP A 51 -27.22 15.65 -9.13
CA ASP A 51 -28.14 16.75 -8.83
C ASP A 51 -29.43 16.22 -8.15
N ALA A 52 -30.03 15.15 -8.68
CA ALA A 52 -31.16 14.46 -8.04
C ALA A 52 -30.80 13.83 -6.67
N SER A 53 -29.53 13.53 -6.42
CA SER A 53 -29.04 13.07 -5.10
C SER A 53 -28.86 14.23 -4.12
N ILE A 54 -28.47 15.41 -4.61
CA ILE A 54 -28.42 16.67 -3.86
C ILE A 54 -29.84 17.12 -3.49
N GLU A 55 -30.79 17.09 -4.42
CA GLU A 55 -32.20 17.43 -4.16
C GLU A 55 -32.83 16.53 -3.08
N LYS A 56 -32.58 15.21 -3.11
CA LYS A 56 -32.99 14.29 -2.05
C LYS A 56 -32.38 14.62 -0.68
N ALA A 57 -31.09 14.94 -0.65
CA ALA A 57 -30.39 15.32 0.58
C ALA A 57 -30.88 16.67 1.13
N GLN A 58 -31.26 17.62 0.26
CA GLN A 58 -31.80 18.93 0.65
C GLN A 58 -33.28 18.88 1.06
N SER A 59 -34.03 17.87 0.61
CA SER A 59 -35.43 17.63 1.00
C SER A 59 -35.61 16.63 2.15
N ASP A 60 -34.50 16.21 2.78
CA ASP A 60 -34.42 15.21 3.86
C ASP A 60 -35.02 13.84 3.50
N GLN A 61 -34.96 13.48 2.22
CA GLN A 61 -35.44 12.21 1.64
C GLN A 61 -34.30 11.19 1.41
N LEU A 62 -33.10 11.44 1.95
CA LEU A 62 -31.94 10.56 1.79
C LEU A 62 -31.76 9.66 3.02
N GLU A 63 -32.13 8.40 2.87
CA GLU A 63 -31.92 7.37 3.90
C GLU A 63 -30.42 7.15 4.19
N CYS A 64 -30.07 7.03 5.47
CA CYS A 64 -28.71 6.66 5.88
C CYS A 64 -28.38 5.23 5.45
N GLN A 65 -27.19 5.02 4.89
CA GLN A 65 -26.63 3.68 4.77
C GLN A 65 -26.25 3.14 6.16
N PRO A 66 -26.39 1.83 6.44
CA PRO A 66 -26.15 1.27 7.77
C PRO A 66 -24.78 1.64 8.37
N GLY A 67 -24.80 2.27 9.55
CA GLY A 67 -23.60 2.70 10.27
C GLY A 67 -22.83 3.88 9.65
N MET A 68 -23.44 4.61 8.72
CA MET A 68 -22.96 5.88 8.14
C MET A 68 -23.87 7.04 8.54
N THR A 69 -23.35 8.26 8.57
CA THR A 69 -24.19 9.47 8.64
C THR A 69 -24.87 9.78 7.30
N ILE A 70 -25.90 10.64 7.29
CA ILE A 70 -26.55 11.15 6.06
C ILE A 70 -25.49 11.70 5.09
N LYS A 71 -24.52 12.48 5.61
CA LYS A 71 -23.48 13.12 4.81
C LYS A 71 -22.47 12.13 4.23
N GLU A 72 -22.09 11.10 4.97
CA GLU A 72 -21.22 10.03 4.45
C GLU A 72 -21.96 9.17 3.41
N SER A 73 -23.25 8.89 3.64
CA SER A 73 -24.13 8.18 2.70
C SER A 73 -24.26 8.95 1.37
N PHE A 74 -24.48 10.27 1.44
CA PHE A 74 -24.50 11.17 0.29
C PHE A 74 -23.17 11.17 -0.48
N GLU A 75 -22.04 11.40 0.21
CA GLU A 75 -20.73 11.42 -0.44
C GLU A 75 -20.37 10.05 -1.05
N TYR A 76 -20.81 8.94 -0.44
CA TYR A 76 -20.67 7.59 -0.99
C TYR A 76 -21.49 7.37 -2.27
N GLU A 77 -22.79 7.70 -2.31
CA GLU A 77 -23.58 7.56 -3.55
C GLU A 77 -23.01 8.42 -4.67
N VAL A 78 -22.63 9.67 -4.38
CA VAL A 78 -22.10 10.60 -5.39
C VAL A 78 -20.73 10.14 -5.91
N ASN A 79 -19.80 9.72 -5.04
CA ASN A 79 -18.49 9.21 -5.47
C ASN A 79 -18.65 7.90 -6.27
N SER A 80 -19.56 7.02 -5.86
CA SER A 80 -19.90 5.79 -6.61
C SER A 80 -20.44 6.10 -8.01
N ALA A 81 -21.37 7.06 -8.14
CA ALA A 81 -21.93 7.48 -9.42
C ALA A 81 -20.86 8.06 -10.36
N LEU A 82 -19.99 8.94 -9.86
CA LEU A 82 -18.93 9.61 -10.63
C LEU A 82 -17.85 8.62 -11.12
N ASN A 83 -17.47 7.63 -10.30
CA ASN A 83 -16.56 6.57 -10.73
C ASN A 83 -17.21 5.66 -11.78
N GLN A 84 -18.47 5.26 -11.60
CA GLN A 84 -19.20 4.48 -12.61
C GLN A 84 -19.31 5.22 -13.95
N ALA A 85 -19.44 6.55 -13.96
CA ALA A 85 -19.47 7.33 -15.19
C ALA A 85 -18.11 7.36 -15.90
N ARG A 86 -17.01 7.57 -15.16
CA ARG A 86 -15.64 7.45 -15.67
C ARG A 86 -15.42 6.08 -16.33
N ASP A 87 -15.77 5.00 -15.65
CA ASP A 87 -15.47 3.64 -16.10
C ASP A 87 -16.32 3.23 -17.30
N LYS A 88 -17.59 3.70 -17.38
CA LYS A 88 -18.43 3.57 -18.58
C LYS A 88 -17.84 4.33 -19.78
N ALA A 89 -17.39 5.56 -19.58
CA ALA A 89 -16.80 6.38 -20.65
C ALA A 89 -15.48 5.75 -21.16
N GLY A 90 -14.61 5.31 -20.25
CA GLY A 90 -13.37 4.60 -20.57
C GLY A 90 -13.61 3.30 -21.35
N LYS A 91 -14.59 2.49 -20.94
CA LYS A 91 -14.96 1.27 -21.66
C LYS A 91 -15.44 1.58 -23.09
N GLN A 92 -16.23 2.63 -23.30
CA GLN A 92 -16.64 3.04 -24.65
C GLN A 92 -15.47 3.49 -25.53
N VAL A 93 -14.42 4.12 -24.97
CA VAL A 93 -13.16 4.37 -25.72
C VAL A 93 -12.54 3.06 -26.19
N LEU A 94 -12.32 2.13 -25.26
CA LEU A 94 -11.55 0.90 -25.50
C LEU A 94 -12.22 -0.02 -26.53
N GLU A 95 -13.55 -0.05 -26.56
CA GLU A 95 -14.35 -0.77 -27.56
C GLU A 95 -14.34 -0.08 -28.95
N ARG A 96 -14.02 1.21 -29.03
CA ARG A 96 -14.06 2.02 -30.27
C ARG A 96 -12.68 2.28 -30.88
N LEU A 97 -11.61 2.25 -30.07
CA LEU A 97 -10.23 2.36 -30.56
C LEU A 97 -9.89 1.21 -31.50
N LYS A 98 -9.27 1.52 -32.63
CA LYS A 98 -8.88 0.56 -33.67
C LYS A 98 -7.75 -0.36 -33.18
N GLU A 99 -7.68 -1.59 -33.67
CA GLU A 99 -6.65 -2.57 -33.25
C GLU A 99 -5.22 -2.17 -33.65
N PHE A 100 -5.07 -1.28 -34.64
CA PHE A 100 -3.79 -0.69 -35.04
C PHE A 100 -3.42 0.59 -34.29
N ASN A 101 -4.20 1.00 -33.28
CA ASN A 101 -3.87 2.13 -32.41
C ASN A 101 -2.66 1.76 -31.53
N ASN A 102 -1.60 2.56 -31.57
CA ASN A 102 -0.32 2.21 -30.97
C ASN A 102 -0.39 2.19 -29.44
N VAL A 103 -1.17 3.09 -28.82
CA VAL A 103 -1.39 3.10 -27.36
C VAL A 103 -2.18 1.86 -26.93
N ARG A 104 -3.23 1.47 -27.67
CA ARG A 104 -3.98 0.22 -27.43
C ARG A 104 -3.07 -1.00 -27.57
N GLN A 105 -2.17 -1.03 -28.55
CA GLN A 105 -1.19 -2.11 -28.70
C GLN A 105 -0.19 -2.19 -27.53
N MET A 106 0.24 -1.06 -26.96
CA MET A 106 1.10 -1.05 -25.77
C MET A 106 0.39 -1.60 -24.52
N SER A 107 -0.89 -1.27 -24.31
CA SER A 107 -1.72 -1.83 -23.23
C SER A 107 -1.92 -3.34 -23.44
N LEU A 108 -2.32 -3.77 -24.64
CA LEU A 108 -2.54 -5.18 -24.99
C LEU A 108 -1.27 -6.04 -24.92
N ALA A 109 -0.10 -5.47 -25.22
CA ALA A 109 1.19 -6.14 -25.08
C ALA A 109 1.71 -6.15 -23.63
N GLY A 110 1.06 -5.45 -22.70
CA GLY A 110 1.51 -5.26 -21.32
C GLY A 110 2.84 -4.51 -21.21
N SER A 111 3.25 -3.75 -22.23
CA SER A 111 4.60 -3.17 -22.31
C SER A 111 4.70 -1.84 -21.56
N LYS A 112 3.70 -0.96 -21.69
CA LYS A 112 3.51 0.21 -20.84
C LYS A 112 2.11 0.80 -21.00
N GLY A 113 1.54 1.26 -19.89
CA GLY A 113 0.21 1.89 -19.85
C GLY A 113 -0.89 0.87 -19.58
N THR A 114 -2.03 1.39 -19.13
CA THR A 114 -3.23 0.62 -18.79
C THR A 114 -4.45 1.25 -19.43
N ASP A 115 -5.54 0.49 -19.47
CA ASP A 115 -6.86 0.93 -19.92
C ASP A 115 -7.38 2.19 -19.18
N ILE A 116 -6.98 2.39 -17.92
CA ILE A 116 -7.25 3.63 -17.16
C ILE A 116 -6.51 4.82 -17.79
N ASN A 117 -5.24 4.66 -18.16
CA ASN A 117 -4.48 5.75 -18.79
C ASN A 117 -5.09 6.14 -20.15
N ILE A 118 -5.57 5.16 -20.92
CA ILE A 118 -6.28 5.39 -22.18
C ILE A 118 -7.57 6.19 -21.92
N SER A 119 -8.37 5.77 -20.92
CA SER A 119 -9.58 6.50 -20.50
C SER A 119 -9.30 7.96 -20.12
N GLN A 120 -8.23 8.23 -19.38
CA GLN A 120 -7.88 9.58 -18.93
C GLN A 120 -7.32 10.47 -20.04
N MET A 121 -6.58 9.90 -21.00
CA MET A 121 -6.09 10.63 -22.16
C MET A 121 -7.20 11.02 -23.14
N SER A 122 -8.18 10.13 -23.37
CA SER A 122 -9.19 10.29 -24.42
C SER A 122 -10.58 10.73 -23.93
N ALA A 123 -11.10 10.17 -22.84
CA ALA A 123 -12.48 10.41 -22.37
C ALA A 123 -12.60 11.48 -21.27
N CYS A 124 -12.17 11.16 -20.05
CA CYS A 124 -12.22 12.06 -18.89
C CYS A 124 -11.22 11.61 -17.82
N VAL A 125 -10.62 12.56 -17.10
CA VAL A 125 -9.66 12.26 -16.02
C VAL A 125 -10.37 11.72 -14.76
N GLY A 126 -11.59 12.20 -14.48
CA GLY A 126 -12.47 11.72 -13.42
C GLY A 126 -12.34 12.46 -12.07
N GLN A 127 -12.97 11.92 -11.03
CA GLN A 127 -12.98 12.49 -9.67
C GLN A 127 -11.56 12.58 -9.08
N GLN A 128 -11.16 13.77 -8.63
CA GLN A 128 -9.95 13.97 -7.83
C GLN A 128 -10.30 13.85 -6.35
N ASN A 129 -9.57 13.01 -5.63
CA ASN A 129 -9.74 12.85 -4.19
C ASN A 129 -8.53 13.40 -3.44
N VAL A 130 -8.73 13.73 -2.17
CA VAL A 130 -7.70 14.07 -1.16
C VAL A 130 -8.12 13.40 0.14
N GLU A 131 -7.21 12.70 0.82
CA GLU A 131 -7.49 11.91 2.04
C GLU A 131 -8.67 10.93 1.89
N GLY A 132 -8.81 10.33 0.69
CA GLY A 132 -9.90 9.41 0.34
C GLY A 132 -11.27 10.05 0.13
N LYS A 133 -11.38 11.39 0.16
CA LYS A 133 -12.63 12.15 0.02
C LYS A 133 -12.60 13.04 -1.21
N ARG A 134 -13.77 13.42 -1.73
CA ARG A 134 -13.87 14.52 -2.72
C ARG A 134 -13.35 15.82 -2.11
N ILE A 135 -12.93 16.78 -2.95
CA ILE A 135 -12.17 17.97 -2.51
C ILE A 135 -12.86 18.69 -1.33
N PRO A 136 -12.15 18.87 -0.19
CA PRO A 136 -12.71 19.48 1.01
C PRO A 136 -12.93 20.99 0.85
N PHE A 137 -13.82 21.56 1.66
CA PHE A 137 -14.08 23.00 1.70
C PHE A 137 -12.95 23.74 2.42
N GLY A 138 -11.86 24.04 1.70
CA GLY A 138 -10.72 24.83 2.21
C GLY A 138 -11.04 26.31 2.47
N PHE A 139 -12.12 26.84 1.88
CA PHE A 139 -12.68 28.15 2.23
C PHE A 139 -14.01 27.96 2.98
N ARG A 140 -14.45 28.98 3.72
CA ARG A 140 -15.73 28.97 4.46
C ARG A 140 -16.90 28.53 3.59
N TYR A 141 -17.32 27.28 3.78
CA TYR A 141 -18.37 26.57 3.04
C TYR A 141 -18.16 26.44 1.52
N ARG A 142 -16.92 26.40 1.01
CA ARG A 142 -16.63 26.17 -0.43
C ARG A 142 -15.21 25.72 -0.72
N THR A 143 -14.99 25.10 -1.89
CA THR A 143 -13.67 24.60 -2.33
C THR A 143 -12.77 25.71 -2.91
N LEU A 144 -13.34 26.62 -3.70
CA LEU A 144 -12.64 27.79 -4.28
C LEU A 144 -13.49 29.07 -4.17
N PRO A 145 -12.87 30.27 -4.22
CA PRO A 145 -13.60 31.54 -4.18
C PRO A 145 -14.52 31.78 -5.39
N HIS A 146 -14.37 30.98 -6.45
CA HIS A 146 -15.19 31.03 -7.68
C HIS A 146 -16.54 30.31 -7.55
N PHE A 147 -16.69 29.38 -6.61
CA PHE A 147 -17.95 28.68 -6.35
C PHE A 147 -18.81 29.44 -5.33
N THR A 148 -20.11 29.16 -5.34
CA THR A 148 -21.06 29.58 -4.30
C THR A 148 -20.74 28.88 -2.96
N ARG A 149 -21.47 29.23 -1.90
CA ARG A 149 -21.39 28.48 -0.63
C ARG A 149 -22.25 27.23 -0.71
N ASP A 150 -21.80 26.19 0.00
CA ASP A 150 -22.47 24.90 0.16
C ASP A 150 -22.76 24.19 -1.16
N ASP A 151 -21.89 24.41 -2.15
CA ASP A 151 -21.90 23.76 -3.45
C ASP A 151 -21.24 22.36 -3.35
N TYR A 152 -22.06 21.31 -3.47
CA TYR A 152 -21.65 19.90 -3.47
C TYR A 152 -21.62 19.25 -4.87
N SER A 153 -21.79 20.06 -5.93
CA SER A 153 -21.78 19.61 -7.33
C SER A 153 -20.47 18.91 -7.71
N PRO A 154 -20.44 18.09 -8.78
CA PRO A 154 -19.21 17.45 -9.25
C PRO A 154 -18.08 18.46 -9.51
N GLU A 155 -18.39 19.61 -10.12
CA GLU A 155 -17.39 20.60 -10.54
C GLU A 155 -16.80 21.36 -9.34
N SER A 156 -17.63 21.77 -8.37
CA SER A 156 -17.15 22.33 -7.10
C SER A 156 -16.25 21.35 -6.35
N LYS A 157 -16.58 20.05 -6.40
CA LYS A 157 -15.93 18.99 -5.63
C LYS A 157 -14.79 18.27 -6.36
N GLY A 158 -14.31 18.80 -7.48
CA GLY A 158 -13.11 18.32 -8.17
C GLY A 158 -13.31 17.11 -9.09
N PHE A 159 -14.50 16.92 -9.66
CA PHE A 159 -14.66 16.05 -10.82
C PHE A 159 -14.07 16.70 -12.07
N VAL A 160 -13.09 16.02 -12.70
CA VAL A 160 -12.49 16.48 -13.96
C VAL A 160 -13.22 15.80 -15.12
N ARG A 161 -14.08 16.59 -15.77
CA ARG A 161 -14.89 16.21 -16.92
C ARG A 161 -14.05 16.07 -18.18
N ASN A 162 -13.04 16.93 -18.35
CA ASN A 162 -12.22 16.93 -19.56
C ASN A 162 -11.17 15.80 -19.55
N SER A 163 -10.69 15.43 -20.74
CA SER A 163 -9.54 14.54 -20.93
C SER A 163 -8.25 15.31 -21.13
N TYR A 164 -7.09 14.67 -20.99
CA TYR A 164 -5.81 15.32 -21.27
C TYR A 164 -5.69 15.82 -22.72
N LEU A 165 -6.31 15.14 -23.70
CA LEU A 165 -6.41 15.62 -25.09
C LEU A 165 -7.21 16.93 -25.22
N ARG A 166 -8.29 17.08 -24.46
CA ARG A 166 -9.16 18.26 -24.51
C ARG A 166 -8.63 19.44 -23.70
N GLY A 167 -7.80 19.16 -22.69
CA GLY A 167 -7.26 20.15 -21.76
C GLY A 167 -8.20 20.44 -20.59
N LEU A 168 -7.62 20.72 -19.42
CA LEU A 168 -8.36 20.99 -18.17
C LEU A 168 -8.67 22.48 -18.04
N THR A 169 -9.84 22.82 -17.49
CA THR A 169 -10.15 24.19 -17.04
C THR A 169 -9.28 24.60 -15.84
N PRO A 170 -9.15 25.90 -15.52
CA PRO A 170 -8.34 26.36 -14.38
C PRO A 170 -8.76 25.74 -13.03
N GLN A 171 -10.05 25.50 -12.82
CA GLN A 171 -10.61 24.84 -11.65
C GLN A 171 -10.20 23.37 -11.59
N GLU A 172 -10.46 22.61 -12.67
CA GLU A 172 -10.06 21.21 -12.82
C GLU A 172 -8.56 21.03 -12.64
N PHE A 173 -7.74 21.90 -13.26
CA PHE A 173 -6.29 21.87 -13.16
C PHE A 173 -5.81 22.06 -11.71
N TYR A 174 -6.41 23.00 -10.96
CA TYR A 174 -6.03 23.23 -9.58
C TYR A 174 -6.43 22.06 -8.66
N PHE A 175 -7.60 21.46 -8.86
CA PHE A 175 -8.02 20.26 -8.12
C PHE A 175 -7.18 19.02 -8.49
N HIS A 176 -6.82 18.85 -9.76
CA HIS A 176 -5.89 17.81 -10.21
C HIS A 176 -4.48 18.01 -9.61
N ALA A 177 -4.02 19.26 -9.50
CA ALA A 177 -2.77 19.59 -8.82
C ALA A 177 -2.82 19.32 -7.30
N MET A 178 -3.97 19.43 -6.63
CA MET A 178 -4.12 18.99 -5.23
C MET A 178 -3.92 17.47 -5.09
N GLY A 179 -4.66 16.66 -5.84
CA GLY A 179 -4.54 15.19 -5.78
C GLY A 179 -3.16 14.69 -6.20
N GLY A 180 -2.57 15.28 -7.25
CA GLY A 180 -1.19 15.02 -7.65
C GLY A 180 -0.16 15.41 -6.57
N ARG A 181 -0.43 16.46 -5.79
CA ARG A 181 0.45 16.87 -4.67
C ARG A 181 0.36 15.92 -3.48
N GLU A 182 -0.79 15.35 -3.19
CA GLU A 182 -0.95 14.30 -2.17
C GLU A 182 -0.04 13.09 -2.50
N GLY A 183 -0.18 12.54 -3.71
CA GLY A 183 0.63 11.40 -4.16
C GLY A 183 2.15 11.65 -4.14
N LEU A 184 2.58 12.88 -4.47
CA LEU A 184 4.00 13.27 -4.38
C LEU A 184 4.51 13.36 -2.93
N ILE A 185 3.71 13.90 -2.00
CA ILE A 185 4.07 13.97 -0.58
C ILE A 185 4.13 12.56 0.01
N ASP A 186 3.11 11.75 -0.25
CA ASP A 186 2.98 10.41 0.28
C ASP A 186 4.09 9.48 -0.25
N THR A 187 4.45 9.57 -1.54
CA THR A 187 5.60 8.85 -2.10
C THR A 187 6.87 9.16 -1.30
N ALA A 188 7.15 10.44 -1.01
CA ALA A 188 8.33 10.86 -0.26
C ALA A 188 8.30 10.38 1.21
N VAL A 189 7.15 10.46 1.88
CA VAL A 189 6.98 9.99 3.27
C VAL A 189 7.10 8.47 3.35
N LYS A 190 6.34 7.74 2.53
CA LYS A 190 6.34 6.26 2.55
C LYS A 190 7.69 5.68 2.11
N THR A 191 8.44 6.30 1.22
CA THR A 191 9.82 5.86 0.87
C THR A 191 10.73 5.87 2.11
N ALA A 192 10.64 6.90 2.95
CA ALA A 192 11.42 6.94 4.20
C ALA A 192 10.93 5.89 5.22
N GLU A 193 9.62 5.67 5.33
CA GLU A 193 9.07 4.65 6.24
C GLU A 193 9.43 3.23 5.80
N THR A 194 9.32 2.90 4.51
CA THR A 194 9.56 1.55 3.99
C THR A 194 11.02 1.16 4.03
N GLY A 195 11.95 2.07 3.69
CA GLY A 195 13.39 1.83 3.85
C GLY A 195 13.79 1.57 5.31
N TYR A 196 13.15 2.26 6.27
CA TYR A 196 13.37 2.01 7.70
C TYR A 196 12.74 0.68 8.16
N ILE A 197 11.55 0.31 7.67
CA ILE A 197 10.95 -1.02 7.91
C ILE A 197 11.85 -2.13 7.35
N GLN A 198 12.38 -1.97 6.13
CA GLN A 198 13.30 -2.93 5.52
C GLN A 198 14.60 -3.08 6.34
N ARG A 199 15.19 -1.99 6.80
CA ARG A 199 16.37 -2.03 7.71
C ARG A 199 16.07 -2.80 9.01
N ARG A 200 14.90 -2.56 9.61
CA ARG A 200 14.43 -3.25 10.83
C ARG A 200 14.19 -4.74 10.61
N LEU A 201 13.54 -5.11 9.51
CA LEU A 201 13.33 -6.51 9.12
C LEU A 201 14.66 -7.23 8.93
N ILE A 202 15.61 -6.63 8.20
CA ILE A 202 16.95 -7.19 8.02
C ILE A 202 17.64 -7.37 9.38
N LYS A 203 17.65 -6.34 10.24
CA LYS A 203 18.33 -6.43 11.55
C LYS A 203 17.73 -7.41 12.56
N ALA A 204 16.47 -7.80 12.40
CA ALA A 204 15.87 -8.86 13.23
C ALA A 204 16.05 -10.27 12.64
N LEU A 205 16.39 -10.39 11.35
CA LEU A 205 16.48 -11.65 10.62
C LEU A 205 17.90 -11.95 10.08
N GLU A 206 18.91 -11.14 10.39
CA GLU A 206 20.24 -11.23 9.79
C GLU A 206 21.07 -12.45 10.23
N ASP A 207 20.71 -13.08 11.35
CA ASP A 207 21.44 -14.22 11.93
C ASP A 207 20.71 -15.56 11.79
N ILE A 208 19.55 -15.60 11.11
CA ILE A 208 18.78 -16.84 10.94
C ILE A 208 19.10 -17.53 9.61
N MET A 209 19.55 -18.78 9.73
CA MET A 209 20.15 -19.58 8.66
C MET A 209 19.60 -21.01 8.66
N CYS A 210 19.58 -21.65 7.49
CA CYS A 210 19.33 -23.08 7.35
C CYS A 210 20.55 -23.89 7.79
N GLN A 211 20.38 -24.80 8.75
CA GLN A 211 21.45 -25.63 9.30
C GLN A 211 21.55 -26.99 8.57
N TYR A 212 22.65 -27.72 8.80
CA TYR A 212 22.91 -29.02 8.15
C TYR A 212 21.93 -30.15 8.52
N ASP A 213 21.13 -29.98 9.58
CA ASP A 213 20.03 -30.86 9.96
C ASP A 213 18.69 -30.49 9.29
N GLY A 214 18.65 -29.42 8.49
CA GLY A 214 17.44 -28.88 7.86
C GLY A 214 16.61 -27.92 8.73
N SER A 215 17.02 -27.72 10.00
CA SER A 215 16.36 -26.77 10.90
C SER A 215 16.78 -25.33 10.62
N ILE A 216 15.89 -24.38 10.92
CA ILE A 216 16.20 -22.95 10.89
C ILE A 216 16.54 -22.48 12.28
N ARG A 217 17.74 -21.92 12.47
CA ARG A 217 18.24 -21.45 13.76
C ARG A 217 18.84 -20.06 13.68
N ASN A 218 18.84 -19.35 14.80
CA ASN A 218 19.56 -18.09 14.99
C ASN A 218 21.02 -18.31 15.44
N SER A 219 21.79 -17.24 15.64
CA SER A 219 23.20 -17.25 16.09
C SER A 219 23.43 -18.02 17.39
N GLN A 220 22.44 -18.01 18.29
CA GLN A 220 22.45 -18.70 19.59
C GLN A 220 22.07 -20.18 19.48
N GLY A 221 21.77 -20.68 18.28
CA GLY A 221 21.32 -22.06 18.05
C GLY A 221 19.89 -22.34 18.49
N GLN A 222 19.09 -21.31 18.82
CA GLN A 222 17.66 -21.43 19.10
C GLN A 222 16.93 -21.78 17.80
N ILE A 223 16.11 -22.84 17.83
CA ILE A 223 15.33 -23.27 16.67
C ILE A 223 14.12 -22.34 16.50
N ILE A 224 13.96 -21.80 15.29
CA ILE A 224 12.82 -20.96 14.89
C ILE A 224 11.81 -21.76 14.06
N GLN A 225 12.30 -22.65 13.18
CA GLN A 225 11.50 -23.64 12.46
C GLN A 225 12.23 -24.99 12.47
N PHE A 226 11.51 -26.09 12.70
CA PHE A 226 12.08 -27.44 12.61
C PHE A 226 12.49 -27.80 11.17
N VAL A 227 11.79 -27.26 10.18
CA VAL A 227 12.05 -27.41 8.74
C VAL A 227 11.72 -26.09 8.05
N TYR A 228 12.58 -25.64 7.13
CA TYR A 228 12.39 -24.36 6.44
C TYR A 228 11.04 -24.25 5.72
N GLY A 229 10.25 -23.23 6.08
CA GLY A 229 8.96 -22.95 5.46
C GLY A 229 7.94 -24.07 5.57
N GLU A 230 8.10 -24.96 6.56
CA GLU A 230 7.27 -26.14 6.84
C GLU A 230 7.34 -27.27 5.77
N ASP A 231 8.09 -27.09 4.67
CA ASP A 231 8.23 -28.06 3.57
C ASP A 231 9.68 -28.46 3.20
N GLY A 232 10.68 -27.70 3.65
CA GLY A 232 12.10 -27.96 3.41
C GLY A 232 12.56 -27.65 1.98
N MET A 233 11.72 -26.95 1.20
CA MET A 233 11.99 -26.60 -0.19
C MET A 233 12.61 -25.20 -0.31
N ASP A 234 13.33 -24.96 -1.40
CA ASP A 234 13.71 -23.62 -1.85
C ASP A 234 12.50 -22.89 -2.47
N GLY A 235 12.34 -21.60 -2.13
CA GLY A 235 11.29 -20.74 -2.67
C GLY A 235 11.35 -20.52 -4.19
N CYS A 236 12.52 -20.66 -4.81
CA CYS A 236 12.72 -20.49 -6.25
C CYS A 236 12.30 -21.74 -7.06
N SER A 237 12.17 -22.89 -6.39
CA SER A 237 11.89 -24.19 -7.01
C SER A 237 10.39 -24.59 -7.01
N ILE A 238 9.51 -23.64 -6.68
CA ILE A 238 8.08 -23.84 -6.39
C ILE A 238 7.19 -23.14 -7.43
N GLU A 239 6.17 -23.83 -7.93
CA GLU A 239 5.23 -23.32 -8.94
C GLU A 239 3.77 -23.45 -8.46
N LYS A 240 2.89 -22.52 -8.87
CA LYS A 240 1.45 -22.58 -8.54
C LYS A 240 0.75 -23.65 -9.39
N GLN A 241 0.40 -24.78 -8.78
CA GLN A 241 -0.22 -25.96 -9.40
C GLN A 241 -1.67 -26.16 -8.92
N HIS A 242 -2.47 -26.94 -9.66
CA HIS A 242 -3.86 -27.25 -9.31
C HIS A 242 -3.99 -28.67 -8.73
N ILE A 243 -4.62 -28.80 -7.56
CA ILE A 243 -4.82 -30.08 -6.86
C ILE A 243 -6.15 -30.70 -7.31
N LEU A 244 -6.06 -31.60 -8.28
CA LEU A 244 -7.20 -32.09 -9.07
C LEU A 244 -8.20 -32.95 -8.29
N SER A 245 -7.80 -33.54 -7.17
CA SER A 245 -8.66 -34.32 -6.27
C SER A 245 -9.52 -33.45 -5.33
N LEU A 246 -9.22 -32.15 -5.15
CA LEU A 246 -9.91 -31.32 -4.16
C LEU A 246 -11.37 -31.04 -4.52
N ARG A 247 -11.63 -30.42 -5.68
CA ARG A 247 -12.96 -29.83 -6.02
C ARG A 247 -14.04 -30.76 -6.58
N PRO A 248 -13.75 -31.85 -7.34
CA PRO A 248 -14.80 -32.65 -7.99
C PRO A 248 -15.84 -33.23 -7.02
N SER A 249 -17.07 -33.42 -7.49
CA SER A 249 -18.12 -34.18 -6.79
C SER A 249 -17.73 -35.67 -6.61
N HIS A 250 -18.37 -36.40 -5.69
CA HIS A 250 -18.06 -37.82 -5.45
C HIS A 250 -18.15 -38.66 -6.74
N ALA A 251 -19.23 -38.49 -7.52
CA ALA A 251 -19.40 -39.18 -8.80
C ALA A 251 -18.43 -38.71 -9.91
N ALA A 252 -17.86 -37.50 -9.84
CA ALA A 252 -16.79 -37.07 -10.74
C ALA A 252 -15.43 -37.68 -10.31
N PHE A 253 -15.14 -37.67 -9.01
CA PHE A 253 -13.94 -38.25 -8.43
C PHE A 253 -13.84 -39.76 -8.69
N GLU A 254 -14.91 -40.53 -8.46
CA GLU A 254 -14.93 -41.96 -8.79
C GLU A 254 -14.68 -42.22 -10.28
N ARG A 255 -15.30 -41.47 -11.18
CA ARG A 255 -15.04 -41.61 -12.62
C ARG A 255 -13.57 -41.33 -12.99
N MET A 256 -12.93 -40.37 -12.32
CA MET A 256 -11.53 -39.98 -12.55
C MET A 256 -10.49 -40.97 -12.00
N PHE A 257 -10.77 -41.61 -10.85
CA PHE A 257 -9.76 -42.37 -10.10
C PHE A 257 -10.09 -43.86 -9.92
N ARG A 258 -11.36 -44.24 -9.77
CA ARG A 258 -11.76 -45.62 -9.45
C ARG A 258 -11.62 -46.52 -10.68
N VAL A 259 -10.95 -47.65 -10.50
CA VAL A 259 -10.88 -48.77 -11.46
C VAL A 259 -11.59 -49.96 -10.83
N ASN A 260 -12.49 -50.61 -11.56
CA ASN A 260 -13.07 -51.90 -11.16
C ASN A 260 -12.71 -52.95 -12.21
N VAL A 261 -11.92 -53.93 -11.78
CA VAL A 261 -11.42 -55.06 -12.57
C VAL A 261 -12.42 -56.22 -12.60
N MET A 262 -13.39 -56.23 -11.69
CA MET A 262 -14.44 -57.24 -11.60
C MET A 262 -15.64 -56.94 -12.52
N ASP A 263 -15.77 -55.70 -13.00
CA ASP A 263 -16.81 -55.32 -13.98
C ASP A 263 -16.37 -55.66 -15.41
N HIS A 264 -16.87 -56.79 -15.91
CA HIS A 264 -16.66 -57.24 -17.29
C HIS A 264 -17.02 -56.14 -18.32
N GLY A 265 -16.02 -55.70 -19.08
CA GLY A 265 -16.18 -54.77 -20.20
C GLY A 265 -16.13 -53.26 -19.88
N SER A 266 -15.90 -52.82 -18.64
CA SER A 266 -15.83 -51.39 -18.28
C SER A 266 -14.58 -50.93 -17.52
N ILE A 267 -13.62 -51.83 -17.28
CA ILE A 267 -12.40 -51.63 -16.47
C ILE A 267 -11.63 -50.35 -16.85
N PHE A 268 -11.36 -50.17 -18.14
CA PHE A 268 -10.71 -48.99 -18.74
C PHE A 268 -11.38 -48.63 -20.06
N ARG A 269 -11.21 -47.39 -20.52
CA ARG A 269 -11.57 -46.98 -21.88
C ARG A 269 -11.00 -47.93 -22.95
N PRO A 270 -11.80 -48.38 -23.94
CA PRO A 270 -11.32 -49.25 -25.01
C PRO A 270 -10.11 -48.67 -25.74
N GLY A 271 -9.03 -49.46 -25.82
CA GLY A 271 -7.79 -49.07 -26.48
C GLY A 271 -6.75 -48.35 -25.61
N SER A 272 -7.03 -48.05 -24.32
CA SER A 272 -6.05 -47.37 -23.44
C SER A 272 -5.01 -48.29 -22.80
N LEU A 273 -5.31 -49.58 -22.63
CA LEU A 273 -4.39 -50.59 -22.06
C LEU A 273 -4.23 -51.77 -23.03
N ASP A 274 -3.05 -52.38 -23.08
CA ASP A 274 -2.81 -53.50 -23.99
C ASP A 274 -3.68 -54.73 -23.67
N PHE A 275 -4.13 -55.41 -24.71
CA PHE A 275 -5.06 -56.53 -24.61
C PHE A 275 -4.49 -57.71 -23.82
N SER A 276 -3.16 -57.94 -23.87
CA SER A 276 -2.53 -59.01 -23.08
C SER A 276 -2.56 -58.70 -21.58
N ILE A 277 -2.33 -57.44 -21.21
CA ILE A 277 -2.35 -56.97 -19.81
C ILE A 277 -3.80 -56.95 -19.30
N LEU A 278 -4.73 -56.40 -20.08
CA LEU A 278 -6.16 -56.32 -19.74
C LEU A 278 -6.74 -57.71 -19.42
N ARG A 279 -6.46 -58.71 -20.26
CA ARG A 279 -6.93 -60.09 -20.08
C ARG A 279 -6.31 -60.81 -18.88
N ASN A 280 -5.09 -60.46 -18.49
CA ASN A 280 -4.43 -61.01 -17.29
C ASN A 280 -4.95 -60.38 -15.98
N ILE A 281 -5.63 -59.24 -16.10
CA ILE A 281 -6.16 -58.47 -14.98
C ILE A 281 -7.65 -58.73 -14.77
N GLU A 282 -8.47 -58.78 -15.84
CA GLU A 282 -9.92 -59.01 -15.77
C GLU A 282 -10.33 -60.15 -14.81
N GLY A 283 -11.16 -59.82 -13.82
CA GLY A 283 -11.65 -60.77 -12.80
C GLY A 283 -10.63 -61.17 -11.71
N ASN A 284 -9.45 -60.57 -11.65
CA ASN A 284 -8.39 -60.93 -10.69
C ASN A 284 -8.54 -60.18 -9.35
N GLU A 285 -9.04 -60.88 -8.33
CA GLU A 285 -9.26 -60.35 -6.97
C GLU A 285 -7.99 -59.71 -6.36
N ALA A 286 -6.81 -60.30 -6.58
CA ALA A 286 -5.56 -59.79 -6.03
C ALA A 286 -5.14 -58.45 -6.68
N VAL A 287 -5.48 -58.24 -7.96
CA VAL A 287 -5.25 -56.95 -8.63
C VAL A 287 -6.29 -55.93 -8.18
N GLN A 288 -7.57 -56.34 -8.06
CA GLN A 288 -8.63 -55.46 -7.56
C GLN A 288 -8.30 -54.92 -6.16
N ARG A 289 -7.79 -55.77 -5.25
CA ARG A 289 -7.40 -55.36 -3.89
C ARG A 289 -6.35 -54.24 -3.87
N VAL A 290 -5.33 -54.31 -4.72
CA VAL A 290 -4.29 -53.26 -4.83
C VAL A 290 -4.85 -51.95 -5.40
N LEU A 291 -5.84 -52.03 -6.29
CA LEU A 291 -6.51 -50.85 -6.86
C LEU A 291 -7.54 -50.23 -5.89
N ASP A 292 -8.18 -51.04 -5.06
CA ASP A 292 -9.02 -50.57 -3.95
C ASP A 292 -8.17 -49.93 -2.84
N GLU A 293 -6.96 -50.44 -2.54
CA GLU A 293 -5.99 -49.80 -1.65
C GLU A 293 -5.51 -48.43 -2.20
N GLU A 294 -5.21 -48.34 -3.51
CA GLU A 294 -4.92 -47.05 -4.17
C GLU A 294 -6.10 -46.07 -4.03
N PHE A 295 -7.32 -46.53 -4.34
CA PHE A 295 -8.50 -45.69 -4.33
C PHE A 295 -8.91 -45.24 -2.91
N ALA A 296 -8.79 -46.12 -1.92
CA ALA A 296 -9.00 -45.79 -0.51
C ALA A 296 -8.00 -44.74 -0.01
N THR A 297 -6.72 -44.87 -0.38
CA THR A 297 -5.68 -43.86 -0.08
C THR A 297 -6.05 -42.50 -0.68
N LEU A 298 -6.49 -42.48 -1.94
CA LEU A 298 -6.94 -41.25 -2.62
C LEU A 298 -8.22 -40.65 -2.00
N GLN A 299 -9.10 -41.47 -1.40
CA GLN A 299 -10.26 -41.00 -0.64
C GLN A 299 -9.85 -40.40 0.72
N GLU A 300 -8.93 -41.03 1.46
CA GLU A 300 -8.38 -40.51 2.71
C GLU A 300 -7.67 -39.16 2.48
N ASP A 301 -6.77 -39.10 1.49
CA ASP A 301 -6.10 -37.89 1.02
C ASP A 301 -7.10 -36.74 0.76
N ARG A 302 -8.20 -37.05 0.05
CA ARG A 302 -9.25 -36.07 -0.29
C ARG A 302 -10.03 -35.61 0.94
N ASN A 303 -10.26 -36.48 1.92
CA ASN A 303 -10.94 -36.13 3.17
C ASN A 303 -10.03 -35.26 4.06
N ILE A 304 -8.75 -35.61 4.21
CA ILE A 304 -7.76 -34.82 4.96
C ILE A 304 -7.62 -33.42 4.34
N MET A 305 -7.50 -33.32 3.01
CA MET A 305 -7.44 -32.01 2.35
C MET A 305 -8.70 -31.18 2.55
N ARG A 306 -9.89 -31.77 2.47
CA ARG A 306 -11.16 -31.03 2.59
C ARG A 306 -11.44 -30.55 4.01
N ASN A 307 -11.14 -31.37 5.00
CA ASN A 307 -11.56 -31.15 6.37
C ASN A 307 -10.49 -30.50 7.24
N PHE A 308 -9.21 -30.64 6.90
CA PHE A 308 -8.08 -30.17 7.72
C PHE A 308 -7.18 -29.17 6.96
N ILE A 309 -6.62 -29.53 5.81
CA ILE A 309 -5.57 -28.71 5.17
C ILE A 309 -6.13 -27.53 4.36
N LEU A 310 -7.15 -27.75 3.53
CA LEU A 310 -7.64 -26.82 2.49
C LEU A 310 -9.15 -26.56 2.62
N THR A 311 -9.60 -26.28 3.84
CA THR A 311 -11.01 -25.95 4.18
C THR A 311 -11.59 -24.80 3.36
N SER A 312 -10.75 -23.90 2.84
CA SER A 312 -11.17 -22.81 1.94
C SER A 312 -11.59 -23.25 0.54
N GLY A 313 -11.32 -24.50 0.12
CA GLY A 313 -11.66 -25.00 -1.22
C GLY A 313 -10.80 -24.42 -2.36
N GLU A 314 -9.72 -23.69 -2.05
CA GLU A 314 -8.74 -23.22 -3.02
C GLU A 314 -7.85 -24.38 -3.49
N ASP A 315 -8.00 -24.80 -4.75
CA ASP A 315 -7.24 -25.90 -5.36
C ASP A 315 -5.88 -25.49 -5.92
N LYS A 316 -5.66 -24.19 -6.12
CA LYS A 316 -4.41 -23.66 -6.67
C LYS A 316 -3.41 -23.39 -5.54
N LYS A 317 -2.33 -24.17 -5.46
CA LYS A 317 -1.32 -24.05 -4.39
C LYS A 317 0.10 -23.98 -4.93
N PRO A 318 0.99 -23.21 -4.31
CA PRO A 318 2.42 -23.27 -4.59
C PRO A 318 2.96 -24.62 -4.12
N LEU A 319 3.48 -25.43 -5.05
CA LEU A 319 4.06 -26.74 -4.77
C LEU A 319 5.37 -26.92 -5.56
N PRO A 320 6.37 -27.65 -5.02
CA PRO A 320 7.55 -28.01 -5.78
C PRO A 320 7.17 -28.87 -6.99
N LEU A 321 7.99 -28.80 -8.05
CA LEU A 321 7.91 -29.60 -9.27
C LEU A 321 6.56 -29.57 -10.02
N ASN A 322 6.53 -28.89 -11.16
CA ASN A 322 5.37 -28.90 -12.07
C ASN A 322 5.15 -30.28 -12.72
N ILE A 323 4.34 -31.13 -12.08
CA ILE A 323 4.13 -32.53 -12.48
C ILE A 323 3.46 -32.64 -13.86
N GLU A 324 2.48 -31.77 -14.15
CA GLU A 324 1.81 -31.73 -15.46
C GLU A 324 2.80 -31.42 -16.60
N ARG A 325 3.75 -30.50 -16.37
CA ARG A 325 4.81 -30.20 -17.33
C ARG A 325 5.78 -31.37 -17.50
N LEU A 326 6.12 -32.09 -16.42
CA LEU A 326 6.98 -33.28 -16.51
C LEU A 326 6.32 -34.42 -17.30
N ILE A 327 5.01 -34.65 -17.11
CA ILE A 327 4.23 -35.62 -17.90
C ILE A 327 4.23 -35.24 -19.40
N LYS A 328 4.04 -33.96 -19.73
CA LYS A 328 4.12 -33.48 -21.12
C LYS A 328 5.51 -33.64 -21.73
N ILE A 329 6.58 -33.44 -20.94
CA ILE A 329 7.95 -33.69 -21.38
C ILE A 329 8.19 -35.19 -21.63
N ALA A 330 7.67 -36.09 -20.78
CA ALA A 330 7.73 -37.53 -21.01
C ALA A 330 7.01 -37.92 -22.32
N GLN A 331 5.79 -37.43 -22.53
CA GLN A 331 5.02 -37.66 -23.75
C GLN A 331 5.73 -37.20 -25.03
N GLN A 332 6.41 -36.05 -24.98
CA GLN A 332 7.21 -35.54 -26.10
C GLN A 332 8.50 -36.35 -26.30
N THR A 333 9.24 -36.65 -25.22
CA THR A 333 10.53 -37.35 -25.27
C THR A 333 10.39 -38.76 -25.83
N PHE A 334 9.35 -39.50 -25.40
CA PHE A 334 9.07 -40.85 -25.86
C PHE A 334 8.09 -40.91 -27.05
N SER A 335 7.72 -39.76 -27.63
CA SER A 335 6.83 -39.65 -28.81
C SER A 335 5.53 -40.46 -28.69
N ILE A 336 4.84 -40.29 -27.55
CA ILE A 336 3.72 -41.14 -27.14
C ILE A 336 2.47 -40.87 -28.00
N ASP A 337 1.99 -41.91 -28.70
CA ASP A 337 0.78 -41.87 -29.52
C ASP A 337 -0.44 -42.30 -28.69
N MET A 338 -1.28 -41.33 -28.31
CA MET A 338 -2.52 -41.55 -27.54
C MET A 338 -3.58 -42.41 -28.26
N ARG A 339 -3.34 -42.87 -29.50
CA ARG A 339 -4.18 -43.89 -30.16
C ARG A 339 -3.73 -45.32 -29.88
N LYS A 340 -2.57 -45.52 -29.26
CA LYS A 340 -2.02 -46.84 -28.94
C LYS A 340 -2.28 -47.17 -27.46
N PRO A 341 -2.53 -48.45 -27.14
CA PRO A 341 -2.63 -48.89 -25.77
C PRO A 341 -1.29 -48.75 -25.04
N SER A 342 -1.37 -48.41 -23.75
CA SER A 342 -0.23 -48.47 -22.84
C SER A 342 0.20 -49.92 -22.58
N ASN A 343 1.51 -50.14 -22.47
CA ASN A 343 2.12 -51.40 -22.04
C ASN A 343 2.47 -51.44 -20.54
N LEU A 344 2.00 -50.47 -19.76
CA LEU A 344 2.27 -50.34 -18.33
C LEU A 344 1.25 -51.13 -17.52
N ASN A 345 1.71 -51.99 -16.61
CA ASN A 345 0.83 -52.80 -15.76
C ASN A 345 0.28 -51.96 -14.59
N PRO A 346 -1.05 -51.85 -14.40
CA PRO A 346 -1.69 -51.24 -13.24
C PRO A 346 -1.04 -51.52 -11.87
N VAL A 347 -0.67 -52.78 -11.58
CA VAL A 347 -0.04 -53.16 -10.30
C VAL A 347 1.38 -52.61 -10.17
N GLU A 348 2.10 -52.45 -11.28
CA GLU A 348 3.42 -51.82 -11.27
C GLU A 348 3.30 -50.31 -11.00
N VAL A 349 2.25 -49.64 -11.50
CA VAL A 349 2.01 -48.20 -11.24
C VAL A 349 1.89 -47.94 -9.75
N VAL A 350 0.97 -48.64 -9.06
CA VAL A 350 0.71 -48.45 -7.63
C VAL A 350 1.98 -48.70 -6.80
N ASN A 351 2.69 -49.81 -7.06
CA ASN A 351 3.90 -50.16 -6.34
C ASN A 351 5.06 -49.17 -6.59
N LEU A 352 5.23 -48.67 -7.82
CA LEU A 352 6.27 -47.71 -8.16
C LEU A 352 5.98 -46.33 -7.55
N VAL A 353 4.74 -45.84 -7.60
CA VAL A 353 4.33 -44.57 -6.95
C VAL A 353 4.49 -44.66 -5.43
N LYS A 354 4.12 -45.79 -4.83
CA LYS A 354 4.34 -46.07 -3.40
C LYS A 354 5.83 -46.05 -3.05
N SER A 355 6.68 -46.75 -3.82
CA SER A 355 8.13 -46.71 -3.61
C SER A 355 8.72 -45.29 -3.71
N LEU A 356 8.19 -44.45 -4.62
CA LEU A 356 8.61 -43.07 -4.80
C LEU A 356 8.24 -42.20 -3.59
N THR A 357 7.00 -42.30 -3.11
CA THR A 357 6.49 -41.54 -1.96
C THR A 357 7.11 -41.96 -0.63
N ASP A 358 7.25 -43.27 -0.40
CA ASP A 358 7.65 -43.81 0.90
C ASP A 358 9.17 -43.73 1.15
N SER A 359 10.00 -43.76 0.10
CA SER A 359 11.47 -43.94 0.27
C SER A 359 12.38 -43.04 -0.58
N ARG A 360 11.93 -42.53 -1.72
CA ARG A 360 12.83 -41.85 -2.69
C ARG A 360 12.82 -40.32 -2.60
N ILE A 361 11.90 -39.73 -1.84
CA ILE A 361 11.76 -38.28 -1.62
C ILE A 361 12.03 -37.80 -0.17
N PRO A 362 13.11 -38.24 0.52
CA PRO A 362 13.41 -37.78 1.87
C PRO A 362 13.78 -36.29 1.89
N VAL A 363 13.16 -35.53 2.79
CA VAL A 363 13.53 -34.16 3.17
C VAL A 363 14.27 -34.22 4.50
N ILE A 364 13.61 -34.76 5.53
CA ILE A 364 14.21 -35.12 6.82
C ILE A 364 14.84 -36.51 6.69
N ARG A 365 15.93 -36.76 7.41
CA ARG A 365 16.68 -38.03 7.39
C ARG A 365 16.85 -38.57 8.81
N GLY A 366 16.29 -39.74 9.06
CA GLY A 366 16.42 -40.46 10.32
C GLY A 366 15.48 -41.67 10.36
N ASP A 367 15.94 -42.77 10.96
CA ASP A 367 15.17 -44.01 11.11
C ASP A 367 14.36 -44.06 12.42
N ASP A 368 14.42 -43.01 13.23
CA ASP A 368 13.66 -42.87 14.48
C ASP A 368 12.20 -42.44 14.23
N MET A 369 11.34 -42.71 15.21
CA MET A 369 9.90 -42.46 15.11
C MET A 369 9.55 -41.00 14.83
N LEU A 370 10.30 -40.03 15.37
CA LEU A 370 10.02 -38.61 15.20
C LEU A 370 10.46 -38.12 13.82
N SER A 371 11.62 -38.55 13.33
CA SER A 371 12.07 -38.26 11.97
C SER A 371 11.10 -38.83 10.92
N ILE A 372 10.60 -40.04 11.11
CA ILE A 372 9.61 -40.68 10.20
C ILE A 372 8.28 -39.89 10.19
N GLU A 373 7.77 -39.49 11.36
CA GLU A 373 6.55 -38.69 11.45
C GLU A 373 6.74 -37.30 10.82
N ALA A 374 7.83 -36.61 11.15
CA ALA A 374 8.13 -35.28 10.61
C ALA A 374 8.35 -35.31 9.09
N GLN A 375 9.00 -36.35 8.55
CA GLN A 375 9.17 -36.57 7.10
C GLN A 375 7.82 -36.79 6.40
N ARG A 376 6.92 -37.57 7.01
CA ARG A 376 5.55 -37.76 6.51
C ARG A 376 4.81 -36.43 6.47
N ASN A 377 4.90 -35.63 7.53
CA ASN A 377 4.21 -34.35 7.63
C ASN A 377 4.74 -33.30 6.64
N ALA A 378 6.06 -33.11 6.55
CA ALA A 378 6.71 -32.15 5.65
C ALA A 378 6.43 -32.45 4.16
N THR A 379 6.24 -33.71 3.78
CA THR A 379 5.94 -34.10 2.39
C THR A 379 4.46 -34.34 2.08
N LEU A 380 3.57 -34.34 3.08
CA LEU A 380 2.18 -34.80 2.97
C LEU A 380 1.42 -34.18 1.78
N LEU A 381 1.39 -32.84 1.67
CA LEU A 381 0.64 -32.17 0.61
C LEU A 381 1.21 -32.44 -0.80
N PHE A 382 2.53 -32.60 -0.91
CA PHE A 382 3.18 -32.97 -2.17
C PHE A 382 2.92 -34.44 -2.52
N GLN A 383 2.94 -35.36 -1.55
CA GLN A 383 2.56 -36.77 -1.77
C GLN A 383 1.12 -36.88 -2.27
N ILE A 384 0.16 -36.16 -1.68
CA ILE A 384 -1.23 -36.14 -2.11
C ILE A 384 -1.37 -35.63 -3.55
N HIS A 385 -0.69 -34.53 -3.88
CA HIS A 385 -0.66 -34.00 -5.25
C HIS A 385 -0.05 -34.99 -6.24
N LEU A 386 1.04 -35.66 -5.86
CA LEU A 386 1.73 -36.68 -6.66
C LEU A 386 0.85 -37.91 -6.89
N ARG A 387 0.25 -38.48 -5.83
CA ARG A 387 -0.72 -39.59 -5.93
C ARG A 387 -1.89 -39.22 -6.83
N SER A 388 -2.47 -38.03 -6.67
CA SER A 388 -3.58 -37.56 -7.52
C SER A 388 -3.21 -37.36 -9.00
N ASN A 389 -1.92 -37.27 -9.34
CA ASN A 389 -1.44 -37.12 -10.72
C ASN A 389 -0.92 -38.40 -11.33
N LEU A 390 -0.27 -39.28 -10.56
CA LEU A 390 0.24 -40.56 -11.03
C LEU A 390 -0.71 -41.74 -10.77
N ALA A 391 -1.95 -41.47 -10.34
CA ALA A 391 -2.98 -42.49 -10.16
C ALA A 391 -3.19 -43.34 -11.42
N THR A 392 -3.31 -44.66 -11.24
CA THR A 392 -3.28 -45.68 -12.29
C THR A 392 -4.18 -45.36 -13.47
N LYS A 393 -5.45 -45.02 -13.20
CA LYS A 393 -6.43 -44.69 -14.24
C LYS A 393 -6.04 -43.50 -15.10
N ARG A 394 -5.36 -42.51 -14.53
CA ARG A 394 -4.92 -41.30 -15.25
C ARG A 394 -3.70 -41.58 -16.12
N VAL A 395 -2.73 -42.33 -15.58
CA VAL A 395 -1.53 -42.76 -16.32
C VAL A 395 -1.90 -43.58 -17.56
N VAL A 396 -2.89 -44.47 -17.43
CA VAL A 396 -3.40 -45.31 -18.53
C VAL A 396 -4.36 -44.55 -19.46
N GLU A 397 -5.47 -43.98 -18.97
CA GLU A 397 -6.52 -43.40 -19.84
C GLU A 397 -6.28 -41.96 -20.33
N GLN A 398 -5.52 -41.15 -19.59
CA GLN A 398 -5.34 -39.72 -19.91
C GLN A 398 -3.98 -39.46 -20.54
N PHE A 399 -2.94 -40.12 -20.03
CA PHE A 399 -1.56 -39.87 -20.43
C PHE A 399 -0.99 -40.91 -21.38
N HIS A 400 -1.57 -42.11 -21.42
CA HIS A 400 -1.13 -43.26 -22.23
C HIS A 400 0.38 -43.57 -22.08
N LEU A 401 0.94 -43.39 -20.86
CA LEU A 401 2.38 -43.55 -20.66
C LEU A 401 2.81 -45.01 -20.87
N THR A 402 3.91 -45.21 -21.57
CA THR A 402 4.60 -46.50 -21.65
C THR A 402 5.45 -46.73 -20.39
N LYS A 403 5.86 -47.97 -20.15
CA LYS A 403 6.71 -48.31 -19.00
C LYS A 403 8.01 -47.49 -18.95
N GLU A 404 8.74 -47.42 -20.06
CA GLU A 404 9.98 -46.64 -20.19
C GLU A 404 9.76 -45.14 -19.89
N ALA A 405 8.66 -44.57 -20.37
CA ALA A 405 8.32 -43.17 -20.13
C ALA A 405 7.92 -42.91 -18.67
N PHE A 406 7.29 -43.89 -18.01
CA PHE A 406 6.89 -43.82 -16.62
C PHE A 406 8.09 -43.97 -15.68
N ASP A 407 8.96 -44.95 -15.91
CA ASP A 407 10.20 -45.14 -15.14
C ASP A 407 11.11 -43.89 -15.24
N TRP A 408 11.23 -43.30 -16.44
CA TRP A 408 11.91 -42.02 -16.65
C TRP A 408 11.27 -40.87 -15.86
N LEU A 409 9.94 -40.75 -15.90
CA LEU A 409 9.20 -39.71 -15.20
C LEU A 409 9.43 -39.77 -13.68
N LEU A 410 9.41 -40.97 -13.08
CA LEU A 410 9.67 -41.16 -11.65
C LEU A 410 11.10 -40.78 -11.27
N ALA A 411 12.10 -41.16 -12.10
CA ALA A 411 13.50 -40.80 -11.88
C ALA A 411 13.77 -39.29 -12.02
N GLU A 412 13.12 -38.62 -12.97
CA GLU A 412 13.22 -37.18 -13.15
C GLU A 412 12.50 -36.40 -12.03
N ILE A 413 11.38 -36.91 -11.51
CA ILE A 413 10.71 -36.37 -10.32
C ILE A 413 11.64 -36.46 -9.09
N GLU A 414 12.21 -37.63 -8.81
CA GLU A 414 13.18 -37.80 -7.71
C GLU A 414 14.38 -36.85 -7.85
N THR A 415 14.99 -36.82 -9.04
CA THR A 415 16.20 -36.02 -9.31
C THR A 415 15.94 -34.52 -9.15
N ARG A 416 14.76 -34.05 -9.56
CA ARG A 416 14.39 -32.64 -9.37
C ARG A 416 13.92 -32.33 -7.95
N PHE A 417 13.28 -33.28 -7.24
CA PHE A 417 12.85 -33.07 -5.85
C PHE A 417 14.05 -32.83 -4.95
N LYS A 418 15.09 -33.65 -5.08
CA LYS A 418 16.36 -33.50 -4.34
C LYS A 418 17.10 -32.20 -4.68
N ARG A 419 16.87 -31.62 -5.86
CA ARG A 419 17.39 -30.29 -6.28
C ARG A 419 16.50 -29.12 -5.86
N ALA A 420 15.27 -29.37 -5.41
CA ALA A 420 14.31 -28.36 -4.98
C ALA A 420 14.34 -28.13 -3.45
N GLN A 421 15.13 -28.92 -2.72
CA GLN A 421 15.37 -28.75 -1.29
C GLN A 421 16.23 -27.50 -1.02
N VAL A 422 16.05 -26.89 0.15
CA VAL A 422 16.90 -25.78 0.60
C VAL A 422 18.32 -26.27 0.90
N ASN A 423 19.33 -25.46 0.55
CA ASN A 423 20.71 -25.76 0.91
C ASN A 423 20.98 -25.38 2.39
N PRO A 424 21.70 -26.20 3.16
CA PRO A 424 22.37 -25.75 4.39
C PRO A 424 23.29 -24.56 4.10
N GLY A 425 23.41 -23.65 5.07
CA GLY A 425 24.13 -22.39 4.95
C GLY A 425 23.30 -21.25 4.33
N GLU A 426 22.11 -21.52 3.78
CA GLU A 426 21.27 -20.49 3.15
C GLU A 426 20.74 -19.47 4.18
N MET A 427 20.94 -18.18 3.90
CA MET A 427 20.57 -17.06 4.79
C MET A 427 19.08 -16.68 4.64
N VAL A 428 18.24 -17.66 4.95
CA VAL A 428 16.77 -17.59 4.80
C VAL A 428 16.13 -16.40 5.50
N GLY A 429 16.69 -15.91 6.61
CA GLY A 429 16.21 -14.73 7.32
C GLY A 429 16.39 -13.44 6.52
N VAL A 430 17.59 -13.19 6.00
CA VAL A 430 17.87 -12.02 5.15
C VAL A 430 17.03 -12.07 3.88
N LEU A 431 16.90 -13.25 3.26
CA LEU A 431 16.04 -13.47 2.10
C LEU A 431 14.57 -13.15 2.42
N ALA A 432 14.06 -13.56 3.58
CA ALA A 432 12.70 -13.25 4.02
C ALA A 432 12.51 -11.75 4.29
N ALA A 433 13.46 -11.10 4.97
CA ALA A 433 13.44 -9.67 5.24
C ALA A 433 13.37 -8.83 3.96
N GLN A 434 14.17 -9.18 2.95
CA GLN A 434 14.16 -8.52 1.64
C GLN A 434 12.86 -8.82 0.88
N SER A 435 12.40 -10.08 0.88
CA SER A 435 11.16 -10.51 0.20
C SER A 435 9.88 -9.89 0.77
N ILE A 436 9.92 -9.37 2.00
CA ILE A 436 8.83 -8.59 2.62
C ILE A 436 9.04 -7.09 2.44
N GLY A 437 10.29 -6.63 2.55
CA GLY A 437 10.65 -5.22 2.45
C GLY A 437 10.45 -4.61 1.07
N GLU A 438 10.83 -5.33 -0.01
CA GLU A 438 10.71 -4.79 -1.38
C GLU A 438 9.26 -4.56 -1.81
N PRO A 439 8.32 -5.53 -1.69
CA PRO A 439 6.91 -5.29 -2.01
C PRO A 439 6.28 -4.19 -1.16
N ALA A 440 6.76 -4.00 0.08
CA ALA A 440 6.31 -2.88 0.91
C ALA A 440 6.69 -1.51 0.34
N THR A 441 7.77 -1.40 -0.45
CA THR A 441 8.08 -0.17 -1.21
C THR A 441 7.12 0.06 -2.38
N GLN A 442 6.54 -0.99 -2.97
CA GLN A 442 5.59 -0.88 -4.10
C GLN A 442 4.17 -0.53 -3.63
N MET A 443 3.72 -1.08 -2.49
CA MET A 443 2.43 -0.77 -1.83
C MET A 443 2.19 0.74 -1.61
N THR A 444 3.25 1.54 -1.66
CA THR A 444 3.22 2.99 -1.47
C THR A 444 2.43 3.69 -2.58
N LEU A 445 2.63 3.29 -3.84
CA LEU A 445 2.10 3.94 -5.03
C LEU A 445 0.65 3.55 -5.30
N ASN A 446 0.34 2.27 -5.19
CA ASN A 446 -0.92 1.72 -5.70
C ASN A 446 -2.12 1.92 -4.76
N THR A 447 -1.88 2.15 -3.46
CA THR A 447 -2.95 2.29 -2.45
C THR A 447 -3.96 3.41 -2.76
N PHE A 448 -3.59 4.40 -3.56
CA PHE A 448 -4.48 5.48 -4.00
C PHE A 448 -5.59 5.05 -4.98
N HIS A 449 -5.34 4.06 -5.85
CA HIS A 449 -6.28 3.73 -6.92
C HIS A 449 -7.59 3.09 -6.43
N ASN A 450 -7.57 2.47 -5.24
CA ASN A 450 -8.73 1.81 -4.63
C ASN A 450 -9.48 2.69 -3.60
N ALA A 451 -9.02 3.92 -3.36
CA ALA A 451 -9.52 4.80 -2.29
C ALA A 451 -10.97 5.33 -2.47
N GLY A 452 -11.71 4.87 -3.50
CA GLY A 452 -13.11 5.24 -3.74
C GLY A 452 -14.16 4.28 -3.16
N VAL A 453 -13.77 3.08 -2.71
CA VAL A 453 -14.73 2.04 -2.23
C VAL A 453 -15.04 2.22 -0.74
N SER A 454 -15.60 3.38 -0.39
CA SER A 454 -15.85 3.84 0.99
C SER A 454 -17.01 3.11 1.68
N SER A 455 -16.93 1.78 1.81
CA SER A 455 -17.82 0.99 2.69
C SER A 455 -17.22 0.74 4.07
N LYS A 456 -15.89 0.62 4.19
CA LYS A 456 -15.16 0.42 5.45
C LYS A 456 -13.81 1.13 5.44
N ASN A 457 -13.62 2.05 6.39
CA ASN A 457 -12.34 2.73 6.61
C ASN A 457 -11.37 1.83 7.39
N VAL A 458 -10.79 0.82 6.73
CA VAL A 458 -9.74 -0.03 7.31
C VAL A 458 -8.37 0.54 6.95
N THR A 459 -7.44 0.60 7.90
CA THR A 459 -6.04 0.93 7.58
C THR A 459 -5.40 -0.21 6.78
N LEU A 460 -4.85 0.11 5.62
CA LEU A 460 -4.21 -0.83 4.69
C LEU A 460 -2.81 -0.33 4.28
N GLY A 461 -2.06 -1.17 3.57
CA GLY A 461 -0.71 -0.86 3.09
C GLY A 461 0.31 -0.63 4.23
N VAL A 462 1.34 0.18 3.95
CA VAL A 462 2.48 0.43 4.85
C VAL A 462 2.08 0.85 6.28
N PRO A 463 1.11 1.75 6.51
CA PRO A 463 0.67 2.09 7.87
C PRO A 463 0.17 0.89 8.66
N ARG A 464 -0.52 -0.06 8.02
CA ARG A 464 -1.02 -1.29 8.67
C ARG A 464 0.09 -2.31 8.88
N LEU A 465 0.99 -2.47 7.90
CA LEU A 465 2.19 -3.30 8.07
C LEU A 465 3.02 -2.82 9.29
N LYS A 466 3.15 -1.50 9.45
CA LYS A 466 3.81 -0.85 10.59
C LYS A 466 3.09 -1.13 11.91
N GLU A 467 1.76 -1.08 11.98
CA GLU A 467 1.01 -1.45 13.20
C GLU A 467 1.28 -2.91 13.62
N VAL A 468 1.20 -3.84 12.67
CA VAL A 468 1.33 -5.29 12.93
C VAL A 468 2.77 -5.66 13.32
N ILE A 469 3.77 -5.19 12.57
CA ILE A 469 5.20 -5.45 12.85
C ILE A 469 5.67 -4.78 14.16
N ASN A 470 5.04 -3.65 14.55
CA ASN A 470 5.29 -3.01 15.85
C ASN A 470 4.54 -3.67 17.02
N VAL A 471 3.58 -4.57 16.76
CA VAL A 471 2.63 -5.10 17.77
C VAL A 471 2.00 -3.96 18.58
N ALA A 472 1.41 -2.98 17.88
CA ALA A 472 0.92 -1.75 18.49
C ALA A 472 -0.30 -1.99 19.42
N ASP A 473 -0.20 -1.58 20.70
CA ASP A 473 -1.26 -1.73 21.71
C ASP A 473 -2.55 -0.93 21.41
N LYS A 474 -2.48 0.03 20.49
CA LYS A 474 -3.61 0.84 20.02
C LYS A 474 -3.53 1.01 18.49
N ILE A 475 -4.18 0.11 17.77
CA ILE A 475 -4.35 0.20 16.31
C ILE A 475 -5.40 1.26 15.94
N LYS A 476 -5.28 1.87 14.77
CA LYS A 476 -6.18 2.96 14.34
C LYS A 476 -7.60 2.49 14.01
N THR A 477 -7.72 1.28 13.45
CA THR A 477 -9.01 0.71 13.00
C THR A 477 -9.21 -0.69 13.59
N PRO A 478 -9.54 -0.79 14.89
CA PRO A 478 -9.87 -2.06 15.52
C PRO A 478 -11.19 -2.59 14.96
N MET A 479 -11.20 -3.86 14.55
CA MET A 479 -12.40 -4.52 14.02
C MET A 479 -12.35 -6.03 14.22
N MET A 480 -13.52 -6.62 14.47
CA MET A 480 -13.76 -8.06 14.45
C MET A 480 -14.74 -8.44 13.35
N ASN A 481 -14.49 -9.58 12.70
CA ASN A 481 -15.44 -10.28 11.84
C ASN A 481 -16.13 -11.35 12.70
N VAL A 482 -17.37 -11.09 13.11
CA VAL A 482 -18.20 -12.00 13.90
C VAL A 482 -18.99 -12.87 12.95
N PHE A 483 -18.74 -14.17 13.02
CA PHE A 483 -19.47 -15.16 12.22
C PHE A 483 -20.68 -15.67 13.01
N LEU A 484 -21.74 -16.06 12.31
CA LEU A 484 -22.99 -16.49 12.92
C LEU A 484 -23.29 -17.96 12.64
N THR A 485 -24.01 -18.58 13.58
CA THR A 485 -24.53 -19.95 13.46
C THR A 485 -25.50 -20.09 12.29
N ASP A 486 -25.52 -21.26 11.66
CA ASP A 486 -26.20 -21.52 10.37
C ASP A 486 -27.73 -21.29 10.43
N GLU A 487 -28.33 -21.42 11.61
CA GLU A 487 -29.75 -21.11 11.87
C GLU A 487 -30.09 -19.62 11.72
N VAL A 488 -29.13 -18.74 11.97
CA VAL A 488 -29.29 -17.28 12.01
C VAL A 488 -28.69 -16.63 10.77
N SER A 489 -27.51 -17.07 10.33
CA SER A 489 -26.78 -16.48 9.19
C SER A 489 -27.54 -16.53 7.86
N SER A 490 -28.63 -17.30 7.78
CA SER A 490 -29.53 -17.36 6.63
C SER A 490 -30.63 -16.27 6.61
N ASN A 491 -30.96 -15.65 7.75
CA ASN A 491 -32.05 -14.65 7.86
C ASN A 491 -31.59 -13.33 8.50
N GLN A 492 -31.58 -12.27 7.69
CA GLN A 492 -31.18 -10.90 8.06
C GLN A 492 -31.93 -10.33 9.29
N GLU A 493 -33.18 -10.73 9.54
CA GLU A 493 -33.92 -10.26 10.72
C GLU A 493 -33.34 -10.82 12.02
N ARG A 494 -33.05 -12.12 12.05
CA ARG A 494 -32.39 -12.78 13.20
C ARG A 494 -30.95 -12.30 13.38
N VAL A 495 -30.26 -11.96 12.29
CA VAL A 495 -28.94 -11.32 12.33
C VAL A 495 -29.02 -9.96 13.03
N LYS A 496 -30.08 -9.17 12.79
CA LYS A 496 -30.28 -7.89 13.48
C LYS A 496 -30.52 -8.06 14.99
N ASP A 497 -31.16 -9.14 15.43
CA ASP A 497 -31.30 -9.43 16.87
C ASP A 497 -29.93 -9.66 17.54
N VAL A 498 -29.05 -10.44 16.91
CA VAL A 498 -27.67 -10.65 17.40
C VAL A 498 -26.84 -9.37 17.30
N GLN A 499 -27.04 -8.57 16.24
CA GLN A 499 -26.39 -7.26 16.06
C GLN A 499 -26.68 -6.31 17.23
N VAL A 500 -27.95 -6.17 17.61
CA VAL A 500 -28.41 -5.34 18.73
C VAL A 500 -27.79 -5.77 20.06
N ASN A 501 -27.61 -7.08 20.27
CA ASN A 501 -27.00 -7.62 21.50
C ASN A 501 -25.47 -7.47 21.56
N ILE A 502 -24.82 -7.14 20.44
CA ILE A 502 -23.37 -6.90 20.36
C ILE A 502 -23.04 -5.40 20.41
N GLU A 503 -23.82 -4.53 19.77
CA GLU A 503 -23.48 -3.10 19.64
C GLU A 503 -23.69 -2.31 20.95
N TYR A 504 -22.60 -1.74 21.49
CA TYR A 504 -22.60 -1.00 22.75
C TYR A 504 -23.54 0.21 22.72
N THR A 505 -24.64 0.11 23.47
CA THR A 505 -25.75 1.05 23.47
C THR A 505 -25.92 1.62 24.89
N THR A 506 -25.39 2.82 25.13
CA THR A 506 -25.59 3.57 26.38
C THR A 506 -26.81 4.48 26.29
N LEU A 507 -27.28 5.00 27.43
CA LEU A 507 -28.40 5.95 27.47
C LEU A 507 -28.17 7.20 26.59
N ALA A 508 -26.97 7.79 26.61
CA ALA A 508 -26.60 8.90 25.70
C ALA A 508 -26.78 8.58 24.21
N SER A 509 -26.71 7.31 23.81
CA SER A 509 -26.88 6.94 22.42
C SER A 509 -28.33 7.09 21.95
N ILE A 510 -29.31 6.82 22.82
CA ILE A 510 -30.75 6.85 22.48
C ILE A 510 -31.46 8.15 22.88
N THR A 511 -30.99 8.86 23.91
CA THR A 511 -31.57 10.13 24.36
C THR A 511 -31.56 11.18 23.24
N ALA A 512 -32.63 11.97 23.17
CA ALA A 512 -32.80 13.13 22.31
C ALA A 512 -32.49 14.44 23.07
N ALA A 513 -33.03 14.57 24.29
CA ALA A 513 -32.79 15.69 25.19
C ALA A 513 -32.84 15.24 26.66
N SER A 514 -32.11 15.96 27.51
CA SER A 514 -32.18 15.89 28.97
C SER A 514 -32.57 17.27 29.51
N GLU A 515 -33.49 17.30 30.48
CA GLU A 515 -34.04 18.51 31.07
C GLU A 515 -34.08 18.37 32.59
N ILE A 516 -33.73 19.42 33.33
CA ILE A 516 -33.90 19.47 34.78
C ILE A 516 -35.03 20.46 35.09
N TRP A 517 -36.06 19.96 35.78
CA TRP A 517 -37.26 20.69 36.15
C TRP A 517 -37.40 20.74 37.68
N PHE A 518 -37.99 21.82 38.19
CA PHE A 518 -38.48 21.89 39.56
C PHE A 518 -39.99 21.62 39.53
N ASP A 519 -40.39 20.44 39.97
CA ASP A 519 -41.75 19.88 39.87
C ASP A 519 -42.19 19.51 41.31
N PRO A 520 -42.68 20.48 42.10
CA PRO A 520 -42.74 20.37 43.57
C PRO A 520 -43.92 19.53 44.09
N ASP A 521 -44.92 19.25 43.25
CA ASP A 521 -45.86 18.15 43.49
C ASP A 521 -45.27 16.87 42.88
N VAL A 522 -45.57 15.73 43.49
CA VAL A 522 -45.18 14.40 43.01
C VAL A 522 -46.38 13.68 42.37
N SER A 523 -47.60 14.00 42.80
CA SER A 523 -48.84 13.35 42.37
C SER A 523 -49.51 14.05 41.18
N ASP A 524 -49.24 15.33 40.99
CA ASP A 524 -49.50 16.08 39.74
C ASP A 524 -48.18 16.68 39.22
N THR A 525 -48.21 17.30 38.04
CA THR A 525 -47.02 17.81 37.35
C THR A 525 -47.28 19.16 36.68
N ILE A 526 -46.28 20.04 36.71
CA ILE A 526 -46.27 21.31 35.95
C ILE A 526 -46.19 21.05 34.44
N ILE A 527 -45.59 19.93 34.02
CA ILE A 527 -45.45 19.52 32.62
C ILE A 527 -46.77 18.88 32.16
N ASP A 528 -47.57 19.64 31.41
CA ASP A 528 -48.87 19.20 30.87
C ASP A 528 -48.75 17.92 30.01
N GLU A 529 -47.63 17.76 29.27
CA GLU A 529 -47.35 16.59 28.42
C GLU A 529 -47.24 15.29 29.23
N ASP A 530 -46.78 15.36 30.49
CA ASP A 530 -46.50 14.20 31.31
C ASP A 530 -47.70 13.80 32.19
N ARG A 531 -48.71 14.68 32.33
CA ARG A 531 -49.74 14.58 33.39
C ARG A 531 -50.54 13.29 33.35
N GLU A 532 -50.93 12.82 32.16
CA GLU A 532 -51.74 11.60 32.02
C GLU A 532 -51.01 10.36 32.58
N PHE A 533 -49.73 10.18 32.27
CA PHE A 533 -48.98 9.01 32.75
C PHE A 533 -48.47 9.17 34.19
N VAL A 534 -48.19 10.39 34.66
CA VAL A 534 -47.85 10.66 36.07
C VAL A 534 -49.03 10.30 36.98
N GLN A 535 -50.25 10.73 36.64
CA GLN A 535 -51.44 10.42 37.43
C GLN A 535 -51.72 8.92 37.45
N LEU A 536 -51.67 8.24 36.30
CA LEU A 536 -51.81 6.78 36.19
C LEU A 536 -50.76 6.00 37.01
N PHE A 537 -49.53 6.50 37.11
CA PHE A 537 -48.49 5.86 37.94
C PHE A 537 -48.80 5.99 39.44
N HIS A 538 -49.31 7.13 39.89
CA HIS A 538 -49.63 7.39 41.30
C HIS A 538 -51.02 6.89 41.74
N GLU A 539 -51.90 6.45 40.83
CA GLU A 539 -53.15 5.74 41.18
C GLU A 539 -52.90 4.41 41.93
N ILE A 540 -51.73 3.78 41.74
CA ILE A 540 -51.34 2.54 42.42
C ILE A 540 -50.20 2.87 43.42
N PRO A 541 -50.47 3.00 44.73
CA PRO A 541 -49.46 3.44 45.69
C PRO A 541 -48.38 2.39 45.93
N ASP A 542 -47.17 2.64 45.43
CA ASP A 542 -45.98 1.82 45.71
C ASP A 542 -45.39 2.15 47.08
N ALA A 543 -45.51 1.20 48.02
CA ALA A 543 -44.98 1.33 49.38
C ALA A 543 -43.45 1.44 49.47
N ARG A 544 -42.70 1.31 48.37
CA ARG A 544 -41.24 1.49 48.31
C ARG A 544 -40.80 2.95 48.27
N PHE A 545 -41.67 3.87 47.83
CA PHE A 545 -41.33 5.28 47.61
C PHE A 545 -42.40 6.21 48.21
N PRO A 546 -42.35 6.50 49.53
CA PRO A 546 -43.27 7.45 50.14
C PRO A 546 -43.06 8.85 49.57
N VAL A 547 -44.15 9.55 49.27
CA VAL A 547 -44.16 10.87 48.61
C VAL A 547 -43.30 11.92 49.35
N GLU A 548 -43.25 11.84 50.68
CA GLU A 548 -42.50 12.74 51.55
C GLU A 548 -40.96 12.57 51.43
N ALA A 549 -40.47 11.48 50.83
CA ALA A 549 -39.05 11.15 50.69
C ALA A 549 -38.49 11.38 49.28
N VAL A 550 -39.25 12.02 48.37
CA VAL A 550 -38.86 12.23 46.97
C VAL A 550 -38.55 13.71 46.74
N SER A 551 -37.39 14.03 46.14
CA SER A 551 -36.98 15.41 45.87
C SER A 551 -37.97 16.12 44.90
N PRO A 552 -38.23 17.43 45.09
CA PRO A 552 -38.99 18.25 44.14
C PRO A 552 -38.24 18.48 42.83
N TRP A 553 -36.94 18.15 42.75
CA TRP A 553 -36.18 18.23 41.52
C TRP A 553 -36.34 16.97 40.67
N LEU A 554 -36.62 17.17 39.38
CA LEU A 554 -36.89 16.15 38.38
C LEU A 554 -35.85 16.22 37.26
N LEU A 555 -35.18 15.11 36.98
CA LEU A 555 -34.48 14.87 35.72
C LEU A 555 -35.44 14.18 34.73
N ARG A 556 -35.74 14.84 33.62
CA ARG A 556 -36.60 14.35 32.53
C ARG A 556 -35.74 14.05 31.30
N LEU A 557 -35.93 12.87 30.72
CA LEU A 557 -35.19 12.41 29.55
C LEU A 557 -36.17 12.10 28.41
N GLU A 558 -36.04 12.81 27.29
CA GLU A 558 -36.79 12.51 26.06
C GLU A 558 -35.97 11.55 25.20
N LEU A 559 -36.55 10.40 24.82
CA LEU A 559 -35.88 9.35 24.04
C LEU A 559 -36.21 9.45 22.56
N ASN A 560 -35.21 9.24 21.70
CA ASN A 560 -35.41 9.27 20.25
C ASN A 560 -36.07 7.96 19.75
N ARG A 561 -37.37 8.02 19.45
CA ARG A 561 -38.19 6.88 18.99
C ARG A 561 -37.53 6.05 17.88
N ASN A 562 -36.92 6.69 16.88
CA ASN A 562 -36.29 5.99 15.76
C ASN A 562 -35.11 5.13 16.22
N LYS A 563 -34.32 5.60 17.19
CA LYS A 563 -33.20 4.84 17.76
C LYS A 563 -33.68 3.72 18.69
N VAL A 564 -34.68 3.99 19.53
CA VAL A 564 -35.28 2.99 20.45
C VAL A 564 -35.82 1.80 19.65
N VAL A 565 -36.56 2.07 18.57
CA VAL A 565 -37.10 1.06 17.66
C VAL A 565 -35.99 0.33 16.88
N ASP A 566 -34.98 1.04 16.37
CA ASP A 566 -33.84 0.41 15.66
C ASP A 566 -33.06 -0.56 16.55
N LYS A 567 -32.89 -0.21 17.83
CA LYS A 567 -32.25 -1.02 18.88
C LYS A 567 -33.17 -2.04 19.54
N LYS A 568 -34.44 -2.16 19.13
CA LYS A 568 -35.44 -3.08 19.70
C LYS A 568 -35.50 -3.02 21.25
N LEU A 569 -35.47 -1.80 21.79
CA LEU A 569 -35.66 -1.51 23.22
C LEU A 569 -37.11 -1.09 23.48
N SER A 570 -37.60 -1.26 24.71
CA SER A 570 -38.80 -0.61 25.23
C SER A 570 -38.44 0.46 26.26
N VAL A 571 -39.33 1.42 26.52
CA VAL A 571 -39.12 2.42 27.59
C VAL A 571 -39.03 1.73 28.96
N ASN A 572 -39.81 0.67 29.18
CA ASN A 572 -39.80 -0.10 30.43
C ASN A 572 -38.45 -0.77 30.70
N GLU A 573 -37.82 -1.41 29.71
CA GLU A 573 -36.47 -1.97 29.85
C GLU A 573 -35.43 -0.90 30.24
N VAL A 574 -35.54 0.31 29.68
CA VAL A 574 -34.63 1.42 29.99
C VAL A 574 -34.86 1.93 31.42
N VAL A 575 -36.12 2.03 31.86
CA VAL A 575 -36.50 2.38 33.24
C VAL A 575 -35.96 1.36 34.24
N GLU A 576 -36.20 0.07 34.01
CA GLU A 576 -35.70 -1.01 34.86
C GLU A 576 -34.16 -0.97 34.97
N ARG A 577 -33.46 -0.80 33.84
CA ARG A 577 -32.01 -0.79 33.80
C ARG A 577 -31.38 0.41 34.53
N ILE A 578 -32.02 1.59 34.49
CA ILE A 578 -31.59 2.75 35.28
C ILE A 578 -31.86 2.49 36.78
N ALA A 579 -33.02 1.93 37.13
CA ALA A 579 -33.37 1.62 38.52
C ALA A 579 -32.45 0.56 39.16
N GLU A 580 -31.97 -0.42 38.38
CA GLU A 580 -30.95 -1.39 38.80
C GLU A 580 -29.61 -0.72 39.12
N ASP A 581 -29.08 0.10 38.22
CA ASP A 581 -27.75 0.70 38.36
C ASP A 581 -27.69 1.69 39.54
N PHE A 582 -28.79 2.40 39.79
CA PHE A 582 -28.94 3.35 40.91
C PHE A 582 -29.65 2.77 42.16
N LYS A 583 -29.95 1.46 42.18
CA LYS A 583 -30.31 0.66 43.38
C LYS A 583 -31.41 1.24 44.28
N GLY A 584 -32.37 1.96 43.71
CA GLY A 584 -33.46 2.61 44.43
C GLY A 584 -33.08 3.86 45.23
N ASP A 585 -31.92 4.46 44.96
CA ASP A 585 -31.56 5.83 45.39
C ASP A 585 -32.23 6.89 44.47
N LEU A 586 -32.72 6.45 43.30
CA LEU A 586 -33.60 7.19 42.40
C LEU A 586 -34.97 6.49 42.29
N GLN A 587 -36.03 7.28 42.26
CA GLN A 587 -37.34 6.87 41.77
C GLN A 587 -37.36 7.11 40.25
N VAL A 588 -37.60 6.05 39.47
CA VAL A 588 -37.57 6.10 38.00
C VAL A 588 -38.84 5.48 37.44
N PHE A 589 -39.52 6.20 36.55
CA PHE A 589 -40.66 5.71 35.77
C PHE A 589 -40.72 6.41 34.41
N GLY A 590 -41.55 5.92 33.49
CA GLY A 590 -41.63 6.47 32.14
C GLY A 590 -43.00 6.28 31.47
N SER A 591 -43.15 6.89 30.30
CA SER A 591 -44.31 6.75 29.42
C SER A 591 -44.37 5.36 28.78
N ASP A 592 -45.56 4.91 28.41
CA ASP A 592 -45.75 3.72 27.56
C ASP A 592 -45.10 3.88 26.15
N ASP A 593 -44.73 2.77 25.52
CA ASP A 593 -44.11 2.73 24.18
C ASP A 593 -45.04 3.29 23.08
N ASN A 594 -46.36 3.36 23.34
CA ASN A 594 -47.35 3.92 22.44
C ASN A 594 -47.47 5.46 22.52
N ALA A 595 -46.90 6.12 23.54
CA ALA A 595 -46.98 7.57 23.71
C ALA A 595 -46.37 8.33 22.52
N GLU A 596 -46.77 9.59 22.30
CA GLU A 596 -46.22 10.42 21.19
C GLU A 596 -44.74 10.71 21.41
N LYS A 597 -44.40 11.22 22.60
CA LYS A 597 -43.03 11.31 23.14
C LYS A 597 -42.75 10.13 24.05
N MET A 598 -41.56 9.54 23.93
CA MET A 598 -41.04 8.55 24.88
C MET A 598 -40.24 9.29 25.96
N VAL A 599 -40.77 9.34 27.18
CA VAL A 599 -40.24 10.16 28.29
C VAL A 599 -39.92 9.28 29.49
N ILE A 600 -38.78 9.51 30.13
CA ILE A 600 -38.41 8.94 31.43
C ILE A 600 -38.26 10.08 32.46
N ARG A 601 -38.85 9.88 33.65
CA ARG A 601 -38.75 10.74 34.82
C ARG A 601 -37.88 10.07 35.88
N CYS A 602 -36.86 10.79 36.36
CA CYS A 602 -35.99 10.38 37.46
C CYS A 602 -36.02 11.45 38.57
N ARG A 603 -36.36 11.06 39.81
CA ARG A 603 -36.26 11.91 41.00
C ARG A 603 -35.36 11.25 42.05
N ILE A 604 -34.67 12.05 42.87
CA ILE A 604 -33.83 11.55 43.97
C ILE A 604 -34.72 11.11 45.14
N VAL A 605 -34.35 10.01 45.81
CA VAL A 605 -35.02 9.51 47.01
C VAL A 605 -34.16 9.83 48.24
N ASN A 606 -34.55 10.84 48.99
CA ASN A 606 -33.87 11.28 50.20
C ASN A 606 -34.25 10.33 51.35
N ARG A 607 -33.30 9.51 51.81
CA ARG A 607 -33.46 8.62 52.98
C ARG A 607 -33.01 9.35 54.25
N ASP A 608 -33.75 9.20 55.36
CA ASP A 608 -33.67 10.01 56.60
C ASP A 608 -32.35 9.95 57.42
N ASP A 609 -31.26 9.42 56.86
CA ASP A 609 -30.06 9.00 57.62
C ASP A 609 -28.86 9.98 57.54
N VAL A 610 -29.09 11.22 57.05
CA VAL A 610 -28.10 12.31 57.05
C VAL A 610 -28.70 13.57 57.69
N GLY A 611 -28.46 13.77 58.98
CA GLY A 611 -28.88 14.97 59.69
C GLY A 611 -27.83 16.09 59.66
N LYS A 612 -28.29 17.32 59.36
CA LYS A 612 -27.57 18.62 59.32
C LYS A 612 -26.75 18.86 58.03
N ASP A 613 -26.83 20.02 57.38
CA ASP A 613 -27.49 21.30 57.70
C ASP A 613 -28.32 21.80 56.49
N GLU A 614 -29.54 22.30 56.74
CA GLU A 614 -30.58 22.52 55.71
C GLU A 614 -30.20 23.61 54.67
N ASP A 615 -29.62 24.74 55.11
CA ASP A 615 -29.30 25.88 54.24
C ASP A 615 -28.14 25.64 53.23
N GLU A 616 -27.27 24.63 53.45
CA GLU A 616 -26.17 24.31 52.51
C GLU A 616 -26.53 23.20 51.51
N MET A 617 -27.64 22.47 51.69
CA MET A 617 -28.03 21.35 50.81
C MET A 617 -28.75 21.80 49.53
N ASP A 618 -29.64 22.79 49.60
CA ASP A 618 -30.49 23.22 48.47
C ASP A 618 -29.69 23.72 47.25
N THR A 619 -28.50 24.30 47.46
CA THR A 619 -27.60 24.71 46.37
C THR A 619 -26.74 23.59 45.81
N GLN A 620 -26.78 22.39 46.42
CA GLN A 620 -26.02 21.21 45.97
C GLN A 620 -26.88 20.21 45.19
N GLU A 621 -28.20 20.10 45.40
CA GLU A 621 -29.05 19.12 44.69
C GLU A 621 -29.01 19.30 43.16
N ASP A 622 -29.07 20.53 42.63
CA ASP A 622 -28.98 20.80 41.18
C ASP A 622 -27.60 20.43 40.59
N GLU A 623 -26.50 20.75 41.28
CA GLU A 623 -25.16 20.36 40.83
C GLU A 623 -24.95 18.83 40.94
N PHE A 624 -25.60 18.19 41.90
CA PHE A 624 -25.62 16.73 42.07
C PHE A 624 -26.45 16.05 40.98
N LEU A 625 -27.61 16.59 40.60
CA LEU A 625 -28.42 16.13 39.47
C LEU A 625 -27.66 16.22 38.15
N LYS A 626 -26.92 17.31 37.91
CA LYS A 626 -26.06 17.44 36.72
C LYS A 626 -24.91 16.43 36.69
N LYS A 627 -24.38 16.05 37.87
CA LYS A 627 -23.39 14.95 37.99
C LYS A 627 -24.04 13.59 37.75
N ILE A 628 -25.26 13.36 38.26
CA ILE A 628 -26.05 12.16 38.01
C ILE A 628 -26.40 12.04 36.53
N GLU A 629 -26.89 13.10 35.89
CA GLU A 629 -27.20 13.16 34.45
C GLU A 629 -25.98 12.75 33.62
N ALA A 630 -24.84 13.42 33.81
CA ALA A 630 -23.61 13.12 33.07
C ALA A 630 -23.10 11.69 33.32
N SER A 631 -23.25 11.17 34.55
CA SER A 631 -22.92 9.79 34.89
C SER A 631 -23.90 8.78 34.26
N MET A 632 -25.20 9.06 34.31
CA MET A 632 -26.26 8.18 33.83
C MET A 632 -26.20 8.03 32.31
N LEU A 633 -26.04 9.15 31.58
CA LEU A 633 -25.91 9.18 30.13
C LEU A 633 -24.67 8.40 29.65
N SER A 634 -23.56 8.44 30.40
CA SER A 634 -22.28 7.82 30.01
C SER A 634 -22.08 6.38 30.50
N ASN A 635 -22.54 6.05 31.70
CA ASN A 635 -22.27 4.79 32.39
C ASN A 635 -23.42 3.77 32.35
N VAL A 636 -24.70 4.20 32.18
CA VAL A 636 -25.81 3.23 32.07
C VAL A 636 -25.73 2.53 30.72
N VAL A 637 -25.37 1.24 30.77
CA VAL A 637 -25.33 0.32 29.63
C VAL A 637 -26.69 -0.37 29.51
N LEU A 638 -27.36 -0.12 28.39
CA LEU A 638 -28.68 -0.70 28.09
C LEU A 638 -28.52 -2.10 27.48
N ARG A 639 -27.73 -2.19 26.41
CA ARG A 639 -27.36 -3.45 25.72
C ARG A 639 -25.98 -3.32 25.06
N GLY A 640 -25.44 -4.44 24.59
CA GLY A 640 -24.19 -4.48 23.83
C GLY A 640 -22.92 -4.66 24.66
N ILE A 641 -21.79 -4.87 23.98
CA ILE A 641 -20.52 -5.27 24.59
C ILE A 641 -19.57 -4.07 24.70
N PRO A 642 -19.06 -3.74 25.90
CA PRO A 642 -18.07 -2.68 26.09
C PRO A 642 -16.88 -2.82 25.12
N GLY A 643 -16.59 -1.73 24.41
CA GLY A 643 -15.54 -1.67 23.38
C GLY A 643 -16.03 -1.83 21.94
N VAL A 644 -17.22 -2.39 21.70
CA VAL A 644 -17.79 -2.58 20.35
C VAL A 644 -18.76 -1.44 20.00
N ARG A 645 -18.26 -0.39 19.36
CA ARG A 645 -18.95 0.91 19.20
C ARG A 645 -19.98 0.95 18.08
N ARG A 646 -19.76 0.19 17.00
CA ARG A 646 -20.68 0.07 15.85
C ARG A 646 -20.59 -1.32 15.25
N THR A 647 -21.65 -1.73 14.58
CA THR A 647 -21.75 -3.02 13.91
C THR A 647 -22.35 -2.86 12.51
N TYR A 648 -21.95 -3.74 11.60
CA TYR A 648 -22.31 -3.70 10.19
C TYR A 648 -22.71 -5.11 9.74
N ILE A 649 -23.94 -5.29 9.24
CA ILE A 649 -24.36 -6.54 8.59
C ILE A 649 -23.71 -6.64 7.20
N VAL A 650 -23.13 -7.78 6.87
CA VAL A 650 -22.35 -8.00 5.64
C VAL A 650 -22.62 -9.40 5.10
N ASP A 651 -22.98 -9.52 3.83
CA ASP A 651 -23.03 -10.82 3.15
C ASP A 651 -21.63 -11.26 2.71
N LYS A 652 -21.23 -12.49 3.07
CA LYS A 652 -19.94 -13.07 2.67
C LYS A 652 -20.17 -14.45 2.06
N PRO A 653 -19.49 -14.81 0.95
CA PRO A 653 -19.59 -16.16 0.39
C PRO A 653 -18.83 -17.14 1.29
N ARG A 654 -19.52 -18.18 1.78
CA ARG A 654 -18.92 -19.28 2.55
C ARG A 654 -18.82 -20.52 1.69
N ASN A 655 -17.61 -21.07 1.58
CA ASN A 655 -17.39 -22.32 0.86
C ASN A 655 -17.83 -23.49 1.72
N ILE A 656 -18.89 -24.18 1.29
CA ILE A 656 -19.40 -25.42 1.90
C ILE A 656 -19.26 -26.58 0.91
N ILE A 657 -19.18 -27.80 1.44
CA ILE A 657 -19.20 -29.02 0.65
C ILE A 657 -20.63 -29.57 0.69
N LYS A 658 -21.26 -29.70 -0.48
CA LYS A 658 -22.59 -30.31 -0.63
C LYS A 658 -22.54 -31.81 -0.34
N ALA A 659 -23.70 -32.44 -0.15
CA ALA A 659 -23.84 -33.90 -0.06
C ALA A 659 -23.43 -34.67 -1.33
N ASP A 660 -23.43 -34.02 -2.51
CA ASP A 660 -22.85 -34.58 -3.75
C ASP A 660 -21.31 -34.49 -3.80
N GLY A 661 -20.69 -33.81 -2.83
CA GLY A 661 -19.26 -33.60 -2.69
C GLY A 661 -18.70 -32.44 -3.51
N GLU A 662 -19.52 -31.64 -4.20
CA GLU A 662 -19.09 -30.41 -4.87
C GLU A 662 -18.95 -29.25 -3.87
N PHE A 663 -18.00 -28.35 -4.11
CA PHE A 663 -17.90 -27.09 -3.38
C PHE A 663 -18.93 -26.08 -3.88
N SER A 664 -19.67 -25.47 -2.97
CA SER A 664 -20.62 -24.39 -3.26
C SER A 664 -20.32 -23.17 -2.39
N SER A 665 -20.66 -21.98 -2.87
CA SER A 665 -20.32 -20.70 -2.22
C SER A 665 -21.58 -19.86 -1.95
N PRO A 666 -22.58 -20.35 -1.19
CA PRO A 666 -23.71 -19.54 -0.77
C PRO A 666 -23.25 -18.32 0.03
N LYS A 667 -24.04 -17.25 -0.03
CA LYS A 667 -23.87 -16.08 0.81
C LYS A 667 -24.46 -16.37 2.20
N GLU A 668 -23.69 -16.12 3.25
CA GLU A 668 -24.16 -16.05 4.63
C GLU A 668 -24.04 -14.61 5.15
N TRP A 669 -24.96 -14.21 6.03
CA TRP A 669 -24.88 -12.95 6.74
C TRP A 669 -23.96 -13.07 7.96
N ASN A 670 -23.00 -12.16 8.05
CA ASN A 670 -22.07 -12.03 9.16
C ASN A 670 -22.04 -10.57 9.65
N ILE A 671 -21.46 -10.32 10.83
CA ILE A 671 -21.40 -8.98 11.43
C ILE A 671 -19.93 -8.53 11.50
N ASP A 672 -19.59 -7.42 10.84
CA ASP A 672 -18.29 -6.76 11.04
C ASP A 672 -18.45 -5.59 12.02
N THR A 673 -17.42 -5.27 12.78
CA THR A 673 -17.51 -4.36 13.94
C THR A 673 -16.49 -3.22 13.90
N ASP A 674 -16.80 -2.08 14.51
CA ASP A 674 -15.85 -1.03 14.91
C ASP A 674 -15.58 -1.15 16.41
N GLY A 675 -14.35 -1.48 16.75
CA GLY A 675 -13.94 -1.87 18.10
C GLY A 675 -13.62 -3.35 18.24
N ILE A 676 -13.12 -3.73 19.40
CA ILE A 676 -12.69 -5.09 19.75
C ILE A 676 -13.07 -5.40 21.19
N ASN A 677 -13.64 -6.60 21.41
CA ASN A 677 -13.77 -7.30 22.69
C ASN A 677 -14.14 -8.76 22.40
N LEU A 678 -13.17 -9.47 21.81
CA LEU A 678 -13.32 -10.84 21.31
C LEU A 678 -13.82 -11.79 22.39
N ARG A 679 -13.32 -11.63 23.62
CA ARG A 679 -13.66 -12.46 24.79
C ARG A 679 -15.18 -12.49 25.07
N GLU A 680 -15.83 -11.33 25.08
CA GLU A 680 -17.26 -11.23 25.37
C GLU A 680 -18.13 -11.52 24.15
N VAL A 681 -17.66 -11.20 22.93
CA VAL A 681 -18.35 -11.57 21.69
C VAL A 681 -18.41 -13.08 21.49
N LEU A 682 -17.35 -13.83 21.85
CA LEU A 682 -17.34 -15.30 21.78
C LEU A 682 -18.32 -15.97 22.76
N TRP A 683 -18.83 -15.26 23.77
CA TRP A 683 -19.83 -15.77 24.71
C TRP A 683 -21.28 -15.54 24.23
N GLN A 684 -21.49 -14.69 23.21
CA GLN A 684 -22.84 -14.33 22.77
C GLN A 684 -23.60 -15.47 22.10
N ASN A 685 -24.90 -15.55 22.40
CA ASN A 685 -25.78 -16.55 21.80
C ASN A 685 -25.84 -16.39 20.27
N HIS A 686 -25.86 -17.53 19.57
CA HIS A 686 -25.86 -17.64 18.11
C HIS A 686 -24.61 -17.14 17.36
N VAL A 687 -23.58 -16.65 18.05
CA VAL A 687 -22.25 -16.38 17.47
C VAL A 687 -21.48 -17.69 17.25
N ASP A 688 -20.74 -17.76 16.15
CA ASP A 688 -19.83 -18.88 15.85
C ASP A 688 -18.45 -18.62 16.48
N ALA A 689 -18.19 -19.30 17.60
CA ALA A 689 -16.95 -19.19 18.34
C ALA A 689 -15.73 -19.84 17.65
N HIS A 690 -15.92 -20.66 16.61
CA HIS A 690 -14.84 -21.31 15.87
C HIS A 690 -14.34 -20.49 14.67
N ARG A 691 -15.17 -19.60 14.12
CA ARG A 691 -14.83 -18.76 12.96
C ARG A 691 -14.59 -17.27 13.28
N THR A 692 -15.12 -16.76 14.38
CA THR A 692 -15.01 -15.34 14.76
C THR A 692 -13.56 -14.89 14.94
N TYR A 693 -13.22 -13.73 14.39
CA TYR A 693 -11.83 -13.28 14.21
C TYR A 693 -11.67 -11.79 14.51
N SER A 694 -10.63 -11.41 15.26
CA SER A 694 -10.22 -10.02 15.51
C SER A 694 -9.01 -9.63 14.68
N ASN A 695 -8.92 -8.37 14.25
CA ASN A 695 -7.72 -7.83 13.60
C ASN A 695 -6.62 -7.39 14.60
N HIS A 696 -6.74 -7.73 15.89
CA HIS A 696 -5.79 -7.31 16.93
C HIS A 696 -4.98 -8.50 17.50
N PRO A 697 -3.72 -8.73 17.04
CA PRO A 697 -2.94 -9.90 17.45
C PRO A 697 -2.69 -10.05 18.95
N ARG A 698 -2.59 -8.95 19.70
CA ARG A 698 -2.47 -8.97 21.16
C ARG A 698 -3.74 -9.51 21.83
N GLU A 699 -4.92 -9.13 21.36
CA GLU A 699 -6.18 -9.64 21.92
C GLU A 699 -6.32 -11.14 21.63
N ILE A 700 -5.93 -11.58 20.43
CA ILE A 700 -5.90 -13.01 20.09
C ILE A 700 -4.88 -13.77 20.95
N LEU A 701 -3.72 -13.19 21.27
CA LEU A 701 -2.78 -13.78 22.25
C LEU A 701 -3.43 -13.95 23.64
N GLU A 702 -4.13 -12.92 24.11
CA GLU A 702 -4.70 -12.86 25.46
C GLU A 702 -5.97 -13.72 25.62
N VAL A 703 -6.70 -14.01 24.52
CA VAL A 703 -7.94 -14.81 24.52
C VAL A 703 -7.74 -16.24 23.99
N LEU A 704 -6.90 -16.44 22.98
CA LEU A 704 -6.75 -17.72 22.24
C LEU A 704 -5.31 -18.28 22.24
N GLY A 705 -4.32 -17.54 22.75
CA GLY A 705 -2.93 -18.01 22.91
C GLY A 705 -2.00 -17.78 21.72
N ILE A 706 -0.75 -18.22 21.86
CA ILE A 706 0.36 -17.84 20.97
C ILE A 706 0.22 -18.38 19.53
N GLU A 707 -0.27 -19.60 19.34
CA GLU A 707 -0.48 -20.18 17.99
C GLU A 707 -1.64 -19.52 17.24
N ALA A 708 -2.69 -19.12 17.95
CA ALA A 708 -3.75 -18.30 17.37
C ALA A 708 -3.20 -16.92 16.95
N ALA A 709 -2.33 -16.32 17.78
CA ALA A 709 -1.66 -15.07 17.44
C ALA A 709 -0.68 -15.21 16.26
N ARG A 710 0.05 -16.35 16.16
CA ARG A 710 0.87 -16.73 14.99
C ARG A 710 0.03 -16.69 13.71
N ALA A 711 -1.06 -17.45 13.69
CA ALA A 711 -1.97 -17.53 12.54
C ALA A 711 -2.60 -16.16 12.20
N ALA A 712 -2.93 -15.34 13.21
CA ALA A 712 -3.46 -13.99 13.02
C ALA A 712 -2.44 -13.02 12.42
N ILE A 713 -1.20 -12.97 12.91
CA ILE A 713 -0.15 -12.08 12.36
C ILE A 713 0.17 -12.48 10.92
N LEU A 714 0.30 -13.79 10.65
CA LEU A 714 0.47 -14.30 9.29
C LEU A 714 -0.66 -13.83 8.37
N ARG A 715 -1.92 -13.94 8.82
CA ARG A 715 -3.10 -13.50 8.07
C ARG A 715 -3.09 -11.99 7.84
N GLU A 716 -2.81 -11.17 8.85
CA GLU A 716 -2.76 -9.71 8.71
C GLU A 716 -1.64 -9.23 7.78
N VAL A 717 -0.41 -9.73 7.95
CA VAL A 717 0.72 -9.38 7.06
C VAL A 717 0.43 -9.81 5.63
N ARG A 718 -0.13 -11.02 5.43
CA ARG A 718 -0.52 -11.52 4.11
C ARG A 718 -1.63 -10.66 3.47
N ASN A 719 -2.69 -10.34 4.22
CA ASN A 719 -3.78 -9.48 3.75
C ASN A 719 -3.27 -8.11 3.28
N VAL A 720 -2.33 -7.51 4.01
CA VAL A 720 -1.76 -6.20 3.67
C VAL A 720 -0.96 -6.25 2.36
N ILE A 721 -0.18 -7.30 2.14
CA ILE A 721 0.67 -7.45 0.94
C ILE A 721 -0.17 -7.87 -0.29
N GLU A 722 -1.06 -8.87 -0.14
CA GLU A 722 -1.88 -9.37 -1.25
C GLU A 722 -3.01 -8.40 -1.65
N PHE A 723 -3.35 -7.40 -0.84
CA PHE A 723 -4.29 -6.32 -1.21
C PHE A 723 -3.86 -5.59 -2.48
N ASP A 724 -2.55 -5.47 -2.72
CA ASP A 724 -1.98 -4.80 -3.89
C ASP A 724 -1.76 -5.74 -5.09
N GLY A 725 -2.30 -6.96 -5.05
CA GLY A 725 -2.02 -8.01 -6.05
C GLY A 725 -0.59 -8.56 -6.01
N SER A 726 0.30 -7.95 -5.21
CA SER A 726 1.65 -8.43 -4.92
C SER A 726 1.60 -9.80 -4.23
N TYR A 727 2.57 -10.66 -4.52
CA TYR A 727 2.64 -12.02 -3.97
C TYR A 727 4.02 -12.28 -3.37
N VAL A 728 4.04 -12.61 -2.07
CA VAL A 728 5.22 -13.08 -1.34
C VAL A 728 5.04 -14.55 -1.00
N ASN A 729 6.10 -15.35 -1.15
CA ASN A 729 6.05 -16.78 -0.85
C ASN A 729 5.85 -17.01 0.66
N TYR A 730 4.95 -17.94 1.02
CA TYR A 730 4.53 -18.29 2.38
C TYR A 730 5.70 -18.35 3.37
N ARG A 731 6.79 -19.04 3.00
CA ARG A 731 7.97 -19.27 3.83
C ARG A 731 8.59 -17.99 4.41
N HIS A 732 8.57 -16.88 3.68
CA HIS A 732 9.13 -15.61 4.16
C HIS A 732 8.22 -14.96 5.22
N LEU A 733 6.90 -15.02 4.99
CA LEU A 733 5.90 -14.52 5.92
C LEU A 733 5.89 -15.37 7.20
N ALA A 734 5.89 -16.69 7.06
CA ALA A 734 5.98 -17.64 8.17
C ALA A 734 7.25 -17.39 9.00
N LEU A 735 8.44 -17.30 8.39
CA LEU A 735 9.69 -17.12 9.13
C LEU A 735 9.73 -15.80 9.95
N LEU A 736 9.16 -14.72 9.43
CA LEU A 736 9.00 -13.47 10.20
C LEU A 736 8.05 -13.66 11.40
N VAL A 737 6.90 -14.30 11.17
CA VAL A 737 5.88 -14.54 12.20
C VAL A 737 6.40 -15.49 13.28
N ASP A 738 7.20 -16.48 12.90
CA ASP A 738 7.81 -17.46 13.80
C ASP A 738 8.85 -16.79 14.70
N LEU A 739 9.71 -15.92 14.15
CA LEU A 739 10.59 -15.06 14.95
C LEU A 739 9.79 -14.19 15.95
N MET A 740 8.66 -13.63 15.53
CA MET A 740 7.81 -12.80 16.40
C MET A 740 7.10 -13.59 17.51
N THR A 741 7.02 -14.92 17.43
CA THR A 741 6.17 -15.77 18.31
C THR A 741 6.93 -16.84 19.11
N ALA A 742 8.06 -17.36 18.60
CA ALA A 742 8.80 -18.50 19.15
C ALA A 742 9.24 -18.37 20.63
N ARG A 743 9.26 -17.14 21.17
CA ARG A 743 9.57 -16.86 22.59
C ARG A 743 8.37 -17.01 23.54
N GLY A 744 7.21 -17.47 23.05
CA GLY A 744 5.97 -17.63 23.81
C GLY A 744 5.24 -16.31 24.11
N LYS A 745 5.69 -15.21 23.51
CA LYS A 745 5.18 -13.84 23.71
C LYS A 745 5.55 -12.99 22.49
N LEU A 746 4.63 -12.12 22.08
CA LEU A 746 4.77 -11.33 20.85
C LEU A 746 5.95 -10.36 20.93
N THR A 747 6.94 -10.60 20.07
CA THR A 747 8.17 -9.81 19.98
C THR A 747 8.08 -8.86 18.80
N ALA A 748 7.82 -7.57 19.08
CA ALA A 748 7.78 -6.53 18.07
C ALA A 748 9.14 -6.31 17.42
N ILE A 749 9.20 -6.11 16.10
CA ILE A 749 10.45 -5.92 15.33
C ILE A 749 10.96 -4.47 15.47
N THR A 750 10.90 -3.91 16.68
CA THR A 750 11.37 -2.55 17.03
C THR A 750 12.67 -2.65 17.81
N ARG A 751 13.39 -1.55 18.01
CA ARG A 751 14.56 -1.50 18.93
C ARG A 751 14.26 -2.14 20.29
N HIS A 752 13.08 -1.91 20.85
CA HIS A 752 12.70 -2.44 22.17
C HIS A 752 12.38 -3.94 22.17
N GLY A 753 12.13 -4.57 21.01
CA GLY A 753 12.02 -6.03 20.90
C GLY A 753 13.36 -6.67 20.52
N ILE A 754 14.07 -6.09 19.54
CA ILE A 754 15.38 -6.56 19.07
C ILE A 754 16.41 -6.51 20.21
N ASN A 755 16.50 -5.40 20.95
CA ASN A 755 17.46 -5.23 22.04
C ASN A 755 17.13 -6.10 23.28
N ARG A 756 15.91 -6.67 23.34
CA ARG A 756 15.45 -7.68 24.31
C ARG A 756 15.59 -9.12 23.80
N THR A 757 16.20 -9.34 22.64
CA THR A 757 16.67 -10.68 22.27
C THR A 757 17.98 -10.98 22.98
N ASP A 758 18.23 -12.25 23.28
CA ASP A 758 19.45 -12.71 23.95
C ASP A 758 20.59 -12.87 22.93
N SER A 759 20.80 -11.83 22.10
CA SER A 759 21.85 -11.74 21.09
C SER A 759 23.08 -11.01 21.62
N GLY A 760 24.24 -11.22 20.97
CA GLY A 760 25.51 -10.65 21.37
C GLY A 760 25.45 -9.13 21.57
N ALA A 761 26.21 -8.62 22.52
CA ALA A 761 26.30 -7.19 22.77
C ALA A 761 26.83 -6.45 21.54
N LEU A 762 27.75 -7.08 20.80
CA LEU A 762 28.30 -6.56 19.54
C LEU A 762 27.28 -6.60 18.40
N MET A 763 26.45 -7.65 18.29
CA MET A 763 25.34 -7.67 17.33
C MET A 763 24.33 -6.55 17.64
N ARG A 764 23.82 -6.49 18.88
CA ARG A 764 22.82 -5.50 19.30
C ARG A 764 23.33 -4.06 19.15
N CYS A 765 24.60 -3.78 19.48
CA CYS A 765 25.13 -2.42 19.36
C CYS A 765 25.24 -1.92 17.91
N THR A 766 25.09 -2.76 16.87
CA THR A 766 24.97 -2.30 15.47
C THR A 766 23.62 -1.68 15.11
N PHE A 767 22.64 -1.70 16.03
CA PHE A 767 21.28 -1.20 15.79
C PHE A 767 20.83 -0.16 16.85
N GLU A 768 20.71 1.10 16.39
CA GLU A 768 20.18 2.28 17.09
C GLU A 768 20.88 2.73 18.39
N GLU A 769 21.08 1.87 19.38
CA GLU A 769 21.40 2.26 20.77
C GLU A 769 22.84 1.85 21.20
N THR A 770 23.81 2.01 20.30
CA THR A 770 25.19 1.48 20.40
C THR A 770 25.89 1.73 21.75
N VAL A 771 25.86 2.96 22.27
CA VAL A 771 26.64 3.35 23.46
C VAL A 771 26.02 2.77 24.73
N GLU A 772 24.69 2.77 24.85
CA GLU A 772 23.98 2.29 26.03
C GLU A 772 24.13 0.77 26.18
N ILE A 773 23.99 0.03 25.07
CA ILE A 773 24.19 -1.42 25.02
C ILE A 773 25.62 -1.81 25.43
N LEU A 774 26.64 -1.07 24.97
CA LEU A 774 28.04 -1.34 25.35
C LEU A 774 28.34 -0.99 26.81
N MET A 775 27.72 0.07 27.36
CA MET A 775 27.85 0.42 28.78
C MET A 775 27.16 -0.62 29.68
N GLU A 776 25.97 -1.09 29.32
CA GLU A 776 25.27 -2.17 30.02
C GLU A 776 26.07 -3.47 29.98
N ALA A 777 26.53 -3.88 28.79
CA ALA A 777 27.36 -5.07 28.61
C ALA A 777 28.67 -5.01 29.43
N ALA A 778 29.34 -3.86 29.46
CA ALA A 778 30.55 -3.67 30.26
C ALA A 778 30.28 -3.66 31.78
N ALA A 779 29.13 -3.14 32.22
CA ALA A 779 28.75 -3.12 33.64
C ALA A 779 28.33 -4.50 34.16
N VAL A 780 27.69 -5.33 33.31
CA VAL A 780 27.28 -6.71 33.64
C VAL A 780 28.42 -7.72 33.43
N GLY A 781 29.43 -7.39 32.62
CA GLY A 781 30.49 -8.31 32.22
C GLY A 781 30.01 -9.34 31.20
N ALA A 782 29.14 -8.91 30.26
CA ALA A 782 28.57 -9.79 29.25
C ALA A 782 29.65 -10.38 28.32
N ILE A 783 29.51 -11.67 28.02
CA ILE A 783 30.35 -12.40 27.09
C ILE A 783 29.64 -12.46 25.74
N ASP A 784 30.40 -12.32 24.65
CA ASP A 784 29.91 -12.34 23.28
C ASP A 784 30.54 -13.55 22.57
N ASP A 785 29.70 -14.45 22.04
CA ASP A 785 30.13 -15.72 21.44
C ASP A 785 30.71 -15.55 20.02
N CYS A 786 30.58 -14.37 19.42
CA CYS A 786 31.04 -14.05 18.05
C CYS A 786 30.53 -15.04 16.98
N ARG A 787 29.27 -15.47 17.09
CA ARG A 787 28.59 -16.38 16.14
C ARG A 787 27.65 -15.66 15.18
N GLY A 788 27.24 -14.44 15.52
CA GLY A 788 26.40 -13.59 14.70
C GLY A 788 27.15 -13.04 13.49
N VAL A 789 26.40 -12.76 12.42
CA VAL A 789 26.94 -12.21 11.16
C VAL A 789 27.58 -10.84 11.38
N ALA A 790 26.91 -9.96 12.13
CA ALA A 790 27.40 -8.62 12.42
C ALA A 790 28.69 -8.62 13.27
N GLU A 791 28.80 -9.55 14.22
CA GLU A 791 29.92 -9.68 15.16
C GLU A 791 31.22 -10.01 14.39
N ASN A 792 31.15 -11.01 13.52
CA ASN A 792 32.28 -11.42 12.65
C ASN A 792 32.69 -10.31 11.67
N ILE A 793 31.72 -9.59 11.10
CA ILE A 793 31.99 -8.44 10.20
C ILE A 793 32.72 -7.31 10.94
N LEU A 794 32.36 -7.02 12.19
CA LEU A 794 33.06 -6.02 13.03
C LEU A 794 34.49 -6.44 13.36
N LEU A 795 34.74 -7.75 13.56
CA LEU A 795 36.06 -8.30 13.85
C LEU A 795 36.93 -8.54 12.61
N GLY A 796 36.38 -8.38 11.41
CA GLY A 796 37.07 -8.70 10.14
C GLY A 796 37.30 -10.21 9.92
N GLN A 797 36.47 -11.05 10.55
CA GLN A 797 36.52 -12.51 10.47
C GLN A 797 35.59 -13.03 9.36
N LEU A 798 35.81 -14.27 8.90
CA LEU A 798 34.91 -14.95 7.98
C LEU A 798 33.62 -15.31 8.75
N ALA A 799 32.53 -14.61 8.46
CA ALA A 799 31.25 -14.87 9.12
C ALA A 799 30.70 -16.27 8.79
N PRO A 800 30.09 -16.99 9.77
CA PRO A 800 29.65 -18.38 9.62
C PRO A 800 28.33 -18.49 8.85
N LEU A 801 28.31 -17.99 7.61
CA LEU A 801 27.15 -17.92 6.72
C LEU A 801 27.47 -18.45 5.32
N GLY A 802 26.52 -19.12 4.66
CA GLY A 802 26.70 -19.61 3.29
C GLY A 802 27.97 -20.45 3.12
N THR A 803 28.89 -19.98 2.29
CA THR A 803 30.20 -20.62 2.05
C THR A 803 31.15 -20.60 3.26
N GLY A 804 30.86 -19.82 4.30
CA GLY A 804 31.57 -19.83 5.58
C GLY A 804 30.90 -20.70 6.67
N SER A 805 29.80 -21.39 6.36
CA SER A 805 29.11 -22.28 7.32
C SER A 805 29.78 -23.65 7.54
N PHE A 806 30.89 -23.92 6.84
CA PHE A 806 31.67 -25.15 6.91
C PHE A 806 33.16 -24.89 6.63
N ASP A 807 34.03 -25.68 7.25
CA ASP A 807 35.47 -25.70 6.96
C ASP A 807 35.80 -26.65 5.80
N VAL A 808 36.88 -26.34 5.07
CA VAL A 808 37.44 -27.20 4.02
C VAL A 808 38.77 -27.77 4.49
N MET A 809 38.83 -29.09 4.65
CA MET A 809 40.05 -29.83 5.00
C MET A 809 40.59 -30.57 3.77
N LEU A 810 41.91 -30.80 3.75
CA LEU A 810 42.59 -31.56 2.70
C LEU A 810 42.51 -33.06 3.01
N ASP A 811 42.04 -33.85 2.05
CA ASP A 811 42.06 -35.31 2.10
C ASP A 811 43.45 -35.84 1.70
N GLU A 812 44.25 -36.24 2.69
CA GLU A 812 45.59 -36.78 2.47
C GLU A 812 45.58 -38.18 1.82
N GLU A 813 44.53 -38.99 2.04
CA GLU A 813 44.42 -40.33 1.43
C GLU A 813 44.09 -40.21 -0.06
N MET A 814 43.17 -39.31 -0.43
CA MET A 814 42.88 -39.00 -1.83
C MET A 814 44.08 -38.33 -2.51
N LEU A 815 44.80 -37.44 -1.83
CA LEU A 815 46.01 -36.81 -2.36
C LEU A 815 47.15 -37.82 -2.59
N ALA A 816 47.36 -38.78 -1.70
CA ALA A 816 48.35 -39.85 -1.87
C ALA A 816 48.08 -40.75 -3.08
N ASN A 817 46.81 -40.85 -3.50
CA ASN A 817 46.37 -41.57 -4.70
C ASN A 817 46.21 -40.67 -5.94
N ALA A 818 46.43 -39.36 -5.82
CA ALA A 818 46.27 -38.42 -6.92
C ALA A 818 47.42 -38.53 -7.93
N VAL A 819 47.13 -39.04 -9.13
CA VAL A 819 48.09 -39.08 -10.24
C VAL A 819 48.36 -37.65 -10.71
N ILE A 820 49.54 -37.13 -10.39
CA ILE A 820 50.06 -35.87 -10.95
C ILE A 820 50.22 -36.07 -12.47
N ASP A 821 49.44 -35.36 -13.30
CA ASP A 821 49.67 -35.34 -14.75
C ASP A 821 51.00 -34.60 -15.02
N PRO A 822 52.03 -35.26 -15.57
CA PRO A 822 53.30 -34.61 -15.88
C PRO A 822 53.21 -33.54 -16.97
N ARG A 823 52.03 -33.34 -17.60
CA ARG A 823 51.75 -32.19 -18.48
C ARG A 823 51.28 -30.94 -17.74
N ALA A 824 50.83 -31.07 -16.50
CA ALA A 824 50.36 -29.93 -15.69
C ALA A 824 51.52 -29.14 -15.07
N GLN A 825 52.67 -29.78 -14.85
CA GLN A 825 53.91 -29.09 -14.47
C GLN A 825 54.69 -28.67 -15.72
N GLY A 826 54.78 -27.36 -15.95
CA GLY A 826 55.56 -26.76 -17.04
C GLY A 826 57.07 -26.86 -16.81
N PHE A 827 57.63 -28.07 -16.87
CA PHE A 827 59.08 -28.27 -16.81
C PHE A 827 59.73 -27.93 -18.14
N GLU A 828 60.65 -26.95 -18.13
CA GLU A 828 61.50 -26.62 -19.26
C GLU A 828 62.42 -27.81 -19.58
N LEU A 829 62.09 -28.60 -20.61
CA LEU A 829 62.99 -29.66 -21.11
C LEU A 829 64.13 -29.09 -21.97
N ALA A 830 64.79 -28.04 -21.47
CA ALA A 830 65.86 -27.30 -22.12
C ALA A 830 67.21 -28.06 -22.08
N ASN A 831 67.22 -29.35 -22.44
CA ASN A 831 68.39 -30.12 -22.88
C ASN A 831 67.99 -31.51 -23.41
N ALA A 832 67.58 -31.59 -24.67
CA ALA A 832 67.52 -32.83 -25.45
C ALA A 832 68.02 -32.57 -26.88
N PRO A 833 69.03 -33.29 -27.39
CA PRO A 833 69.63 -32.97 -28.68
C PRO A 833 68.79 -33.45 -29.88
N VAL A 834 68.63 -32.55 -30.85
CA VAL A 834 68.38 -32.73 -32.30
C VAL A 834 68.04 -34.17 -32.76
N GLY A 835 66.74 -34.43 -33.07
CA GLY A 835 66.23 -35.77 -33.41
C GLY A 835 65.40 -35.93 -34.71
N GLY A 836 64.90 -34.85 -35.32
CA GLY A 836 64.32 -34.85 -36.69
C GLY A 836 62.90 -35.40 -36.90
N VAL A 837 62.43 -35.22 -38.15
CA VAL A 837 61.27 -35.83 -38.85
C VAL A 837 59.85 -35.57 -38.30
N ASP A 838 59.28 -34.43 -38.71
CA ASP A 838 58.02 -34.30 -39.47
C ASP A 838 56.98 -35.45 -39.44
N TYR A 839 55.71 -35.15 -39.10
CA TYR A 839 54.56 -35.73 -39.82
C TYR A 839 53.27 -34.88 -39.74
N VAL A 840 52.42 -35.03 -40.75
CA VAL A 840 51.30 -34.14 -41.11
C VAL A 840 49.92 -34.62 -40.63
N LEU A 841 49.00 -33.66 -40.47
CA LEU A 841 47.57 -33.80 -40.15
C LEU A 841 46.80 -34.74 -41.11
N ALA A 842 46.00 -35.66 -40.57
CA ALA A 842 45.01 -36.48 -41.29
C ALA A 842 43.84 -36.88 -40.35
N GLY A 843 42.70 -37.35 -40.88
CA GLY A 843 41.55 -37.71 -40.04
C GLY A 843 40.47 -38.60 -40.69
N SER A 844 39.49 -39.02 -39.86
CA SER A 844 38.31 -39.87 -40.17
C SER A 844 38.57 -41.37 -40.46
N PRO A 845 37.59 -42.29 -40.26
CA PRO A 845 36.52 -42.29 -39.23
C PRO A 845 36.13 -43.70 -38.64
N GLY A 846 36.09 -43.83 -37.30
CA GLY A 846 35.38 -44.91 -36.54
C GLY A 846 35.89 -46.36 -36.70
N PRO A 847 35.19 -47.39 -36.14
CA PRO A 847 34.11 -47.39 -35.13
C PRO A 847 34.36 -48.35 -33.92
N SER A 848 33.52 -48.26 -32.87
CA SER A 848 33.48 -49.11 -31.64
C SER A 848 34.71 -49.05 -30.71
N GLY A 849 34.62 -49.32 -29.40
CA GLY A 849 33.43 -49.48 -28.56
C GLY A 849 33.82 -49.82 -27.11
N GLY A 850 33.32 -49.07 -26.12
CA GLY A 850 33.60 -49.30 -24.69
C GLY A 850 33.03 -48.18 -23.81
N MET A 851 32.25 -48.52 -22.79
CA MET A 851 31.60 -47.57 -21.89
C MET A 851 32.39 -47.39 -20.59
N THR A 852 32.68 -46.14 -20.23
CA THR A 852 32.83 -45.70 -18.83
C THR A 852 32.11 -44.35 -18.65
N PRO A 853 31.61 -43.99 -17.45
CA PRO A 853 30.75 -42.81 -17.27
C PRO A 853 31.45 -41.47 -17.51
N GLN A 854 30.69 -40.46 -17.91
CA GLN A 854 31.19 -39.10 -18.12
C GLN A 854 31.56 -38.41 -16.80
N MET A 855 32.66 -37.67 -16.81
CA MET A 855 33.05 -36.78 -15.71
C MET A 855 32.03 -35.64 -15.51
N THR A 856 31.88 -35.20 -14.27
CA THR A 856 31.06 -34.04 -13.89
C THR A 856 31.61 -32.74 -14.47
N PRO A 857 30.76 -31.81 -14.96
CA PRO A 857 31.21 -30.55 -15.55
C PRO A 857 31.51 -29.47 -14.48
N TYR A 858 32.60 -29.66 -13.73
CA TYR A 858 33.25 -28.59 -12.96
C TYR A 858 34.56 -28.19 -13.66
N ASP A 859 34.71 -26.88 -13.89
CA ASP A 859 35.88 -26.32 -14.59
C ASP A 859 37.08 -26.30 -13.63
N ASN A 860 38.10 -27.09 -13.93
CA ASN A 860 39.14 -27.45 -12.96
C ASN A 860 40.24 -26.37 -12.91
N ARG A 861 39.93 -25.24 -12.26
CA ARG A 861 40.82 -24.09 -12.08
C ARG A 861 40.87 -23.63 -10.63
N SER A 862 41.70 -24.29 -9.83
CA SER A 862 42.18 -23.75 -8.56
C SER A 862 43.05 -22.49 -8.81
N PRO A 863 43.07 -21.49 -7.91
CA PRO A 863 43.91 -20.30 -8.08
C PRO A 863 45.39 -20.61 -7.84
N GLU A 864 46.26 -20.21 -8.77
CA GLU A 864 47.71 -20.38 -8.64
C GLU A 864 48.34 -19.30 -7.73
N TYR A 865 49.17 -19.72 -6.78
CA TYR A 865 49.70 -18.86 -5.72
C TYR A 865 50.99 -18.15 -6.17
N LEU A 866 50.85 -16.99 -6.81
CA LEU A 866 51.99 -16.25 -7.38
C LEU A 866 52.44 -15.12 -6.44
N ALA A 867 53.61 -15.30 -5.80
CA ALA A 867 54.14 -14.37 -4.81
C ALA A 867 54.78 -13.13 -5.46
N GLY A 868 54.12 -11.97 -5.36
CA GLY A 868 54.64 -10.68 -5.81
C GLY A 868 53.86 -9.50 -5.19
N SER A 869 54.56 -8.57 -4.55
CA SER A 869 53.99 -7.48 -3.75
C SER A 869 54.42 -6.11 -4.30
N PRO A 870 53.69 -4.99 -4.07
CA PRO A 870 52.24 -4.85 -3.87
C PRO A 870 51.60 -3.84 -4.88
N GLY A 871 50.34 -4.04 -5.24
CA GLY A 871 49.60 -3.09 -6.10
C GLY A 871 48.08 -3.27 -5.99
N SER A 872 47.33 -2.16 -6.01
CA SER A 872 45.89 -2.11 -5.70
C SER A 872 45.01 -3.07 -6.53
N PRO A 873 44.04 -3.78 -5.92
CA PRO A 873 43.14 -4.68 -6.64
C PRO A 873 42.17 -3.90 -7.54
N ILE A 874 41.94 -4.40 -8.76
CA ILE A 874 41.02 -3.81 -9.73
C ILE A 874 39.71 -4.62 -9.75
N ASN A 875 38.60 -3.95 -9.42
CA ASN A 875 37.21 -4.28 -9.77
C ASN A 875 36.75 -5.75 -9.58
N ALA A 876 36.37 -6.10 -8.35
CA ALA A 876 35.32 -7.10 -8.17
C ALA A 876 33.96 -6.47 -8.55
N MET A 877 33.28 -7.01 -9.56
CA MET A 877 31.96 -6.51 -9.99
C MET A 877 30.84 -7.16 -9.19
N PHE A 878 30.29 -6.41 -8.22
CA PHE A 878 29.00 -6.73 -7.61
C PHE A 878 27.82 -6.42 -8.54
N SER A 879 26.64 -6.94 -8.18
CA SER A 879 25.38 -6.81 -8.93
C SER A 879 24.98 -5.37 -9.27
N PRO A 880 24.23 -5.13 -10.37
CA PRO A 880 23.84 -3.79 -10.78
C PRO A 880 22.81 -3.17 -9.82
N ILE A 881 23.23 -2.12 -9.12
CA ILE A 881 22.30 -1.12 -8.58
C ILE A 881 21.68 -0.38 -9.78
N VAL A 882 20.36 -0.44 -9.90
CA VAL A 882 19.60 0.34 -10.89
C VAL A 882 19.07 1.59 -10.20
N GLU A 883 19.81 2.69 -10.28
CA GLU A 883 19.34 4.01 -9.88
C GLU A 883 18.50 4.63 -11.01
N SER A 884 17.23 4.92 -10.73
CA SER A 884 16.28 5.42 -11.72
C SER A 884 16.22 6.95 -11.76
N GLY A 885 17.05 7.61 -12.57
CA GLY A 885 16.99 9.09 -12.60
C GLY A 885 17.84 9.93 -13.57
N ALA A 886 18.59 9.37 -14.53
CA ALA A 886 19.47 10.18 -15.39
C ALA A 886 19.46 9.79 -16.89
N THR A 887 18.52 10.35 -17.66
CA THR A 887 18.49 10.20 -19.12
C THR A 887 19.35 11.25 -19.82
N SER A 888 20.56 10.89 -20.28
CA SER A 888 21.20 11.48 -21.48
C SER A 888 22.57 10.85 -21.79
N PRO A 889 22.67 9.86 -22.71
CA PRO A 889 23.94 9.44 -23.29
C PRO A 889 24.45 10.52 -24.26
N GLY A 890 25.38 11.36 -23.80
CA GLY A 890 26.06 12.33 -24.65
C GLY A 890 26.92 11.63 -25.70
N TRP A 891 26.57 11.79 -26.98
CA TRP A 891 27.26 11.14 -28.10
C TRP A 891 28.68 11.70 -28.26
N ASN A 892 29.70 10.87 -28.08
CA ASN A 892 31.09 11.26 -28.32
C ASN A 892 31.98 10.04 -28.63
N GLY A 893 33.07 10.24 -29.37
CA GLY A 893 34.07 9.18 -29.66
C GLY A 893 33.80 8.35 -30.92
N ALA A 894 34.04 8.94 -32.10
CA ALA A 894 34.29 8.14 -33.31
C ALA A 894 35.69 7.47 -33.24
N SER A 895 35.85 6.35 -33.95
CA SER A 895 37.08 5.55 -34.01
C SER A 895 38.26 6.33 -34.63
N PRO A 896 39.51 5.91 -34.32
CA PRO A 896 40.31 5.41 -35.45
C PRO A 896 41.09 4.13 -35.15
N TYR A 897 40.68 3.02 -35.78
CA TYR A 897 41.63 2.02 -36.24
C TYR A 897 42.18 2.43 -37.61
N SER A 898 43.44 2.09 -37.89
CA SER A 898 44.01 2.10 -39.24
C SER A 898 44.96 0.91 -39.41
N PRO A 899 45.13 0.38 -40.64
CA PRO A 899 45.32 -1.06 -40.80
C PRO A 899 46.75 -1.48 -41.19
N ALA A 900 47.03 -2.77 -41.00
CA ALA A 900 48.15 -3.47 -41.64
C ALA A 900 47.60 -4.56 -42.58
N SER A 901 48.01 -4.51 -43.84
CA SER A 901 47.68 -5.50 -44.89
C SER A 901 48.62 -6.71 -44.82
N PRO A 902 48.30 -7.86 -45.47
CA PRO A 902 48.55 -8.00 -46.92
C PRO A 902 47.25 -8.27 -47.71
N ALA A 903 46.93 -7.54 -48.79
CA ALA A 903 47.61 -7.48 -50.09
C ALA A 903 47.32 -8.69 -51.01
N TYR A 904 46.30 -8.54 -51.88
CA TYR A 904 46.35 -8.99 -53.28
C TYR A 904 45.34 -8.19 -54.13
N SER A 905 45.72 -7.90 -55.38
CA SER A 905 44.92 -7.24 -56.42
C SER A 905 45.68 -7.35 -57.77
N PRO A 906 45.13 -6.92 -58.93
CA PRO A 906 43.73 -6.65 -59.27
C PRO A 906 43.26 -7.38 -60.55
N THR A 907 41.97 -7.35 -60.85
CA THR A 907 41.47 -7.26 -62.25
C THR A 907 40.13 -6.52 -62.31
N SER A 908 40.12 -5.41 -63.04
CA SER A 908 38.94 -4.71 -63.57
C SER A 908 39.01 -4.79 -65.12
N PRO A 909 37.99 -4.43 -65.94
CA PRO A 909 37.52 -3.04 -66.00
C PRO A 909 36.07 -2.75 -66.52
N THR A 910 35.48 -1.62 -66.05
CA THR A 910 34.68 -0.64 -66.85
C THR A 910 33.30 -1.03 -67.45
N TYR A 911 32.41 -0.13 -67.92
CA TYR A 911 32.40 1.36 -67.98
C TYR A 911 30.98 1.94 -67.63
N ASN A 912 30.68 3.21 -67.99
CA ASN A 912 29.70 4.09 -67.32
C ASN A 912 28.66 4.76 -68.28
N ALA A 913 27.78 5.65 -67.76
CA ALA A 913 26.82 6.58 -68.44
C ALA A 913 25.36 6.06 -68.66
N SER A 914 24.27 6.88 -68.67
CA SER A 914 24.07 8.35 -68.48
C SER A 914 22.62 8.75 -68.08
N SER A 915 22.45 9.96 -67.53
CA SER A 915 21.20 10.76 -67.30
C SER A 915 20.80 11.58 -68.57
N PRO A 916 19.90 12.63 -68.64
CA PRO A 916 19.16 13.51 -67.67
C PRO A 916 17.58 13.41 -67.78
N SER A 917 16.63 14.37 -67.63
CA SER A 917 16.56 15.86 -67.68
C SER A 917 15.23 16.53 -67.18
N TYR A 918 15.26 17.88 -67.06
CA TYR A 918 14.17 18.90 -67.20
C TYR A 918 13.21 19.35 -66.05
N SER A 919 12.71 20.60 -66.21
CA SER A 919 11.97 21.54 -65.32
C SER A 919 11.33 22.65 -66.20
N PRO A 920 10.87 23.88 -65.80
CA PRO A 920 10.37 24.50 -64.53
C PRO A 920 8.98 25.22 -64.69
N THR A 921 8.43 26.01 -63.74
CA THR A 921 8.30 27.51 -63.74
C THR A 921 7.27 28.02 -62.69
N SER A 922 7.32 29.29 -62.20
CA SER A 922 6.39 29.85 -61.15
C SER A 922 6.44 31.39 -60.90
N PRO A 923 5.31 32.12 -60.72
CA PRO A 923 5.31 33.55 -60.31
C PRO A 923 4.28 34.05 -59.23
N GLN A 924 4.73 34.98 -58.35
CA GLN A 924 4.13 36.23 -57.77
C GLN A 924 2.60 36.33 -57.44
N TYR A 925 2.13 36.78 -56.26
CA TYR A 925 2.26 38.15 -55.67
C TYR A 925 1.92 38.21 -54.13
N SER A 926 1.92 39.40 -53.51
CA SER A 926 1.65 39.72 -52.06
C SER A 926 0.32 40.49 -51.84
N PRO A 927 -0.07 41.04 -50.64
CA PRO A 927 0.41 40.89 -49.23
C PRO A 927 -0.72 40.73 -48.15
N THR A 928 -0.38 40.45 -46.86
CA THR A 928 -0.99 41.05 -45.62
C THR A 928 -0.40 40.47 -44.32
N SER A 929 -0.61 41.14 -43.19
CA SER A 929 -0.30 40.72 -41.79
C SER A 929 -1.60 40.87 -40.95
N PRO A 930 -1.81 40.21 -39.77
CA PRO A 930 -0.93 40.33 -38.59
C PRO A 930 -0.86 39.16 -37.56
N SER A 931 0.08 39.29 -36.61
CA SER A 931 0.03 38.89 -35.17
C SER A 931 -0.01 37.40 -34.72
N TYR A 932 0.78 37.10 -33.66
CA TYR A 932 0.84 35.85 -32.85
C TYR A 932 1.28 34.56 -33.59
N SER A 933 1.97 33.57 -32.98
CA SER A 933 2.70 33.47 -31.70
C SER A 933 3.72 32.32 -31.74
N PRO A 934 4.95 32.47 -31.21
CA PRO A 934 5.87 31.35 -30.98
C PRO A 934 6.13 31.11 -29.48
N THR A 935 5.33 30.27 -28.83
CA THR A 935 5.57 29.83 -27.43
C THR A 935 6.33 28.52 -27.36
N SER A 936 7.64 28.60 -27.11
CA SER A 936 8.48 27.48 -26.62
C SER A 936 9.08 27.85 -25.25
N PRO A 937 8.47 27.42 -24.14
CA PRO A 937 8.87 27.88 -22.81
C PRO A 937 10.07 27.10 -22.25
N GLN A 938 11.24 27.75 -22.22
CA GLN A 938 12.08 27.71 -21.03
C GLN A 938 11.69 28.90 -20.14
N TYR A 939 11.86 28.78 -18.82
CA TYR A 939 11.49 29.74 -17.76
C TYR A 939 9.99 30.00 -17.53
N SER A 940 9.52 29.64 -16.32
CA SER A 940 8.45 30.32 -15.58
C SER A 940 8.49 29.94 -14.09
N PRO A 941 7.92 30.73 -13.16
CA PRO A 941 8.70 31.09 -11.97
C PRO A 941 7.99 30.80 -10.63
N THR A 942 8.61 29.97 -9.78
CA THR A 942 8.25 29.88 -8.34
C THR A 942 9.38 29.30 -7.50
N SER A 943 10.27 30.15 -6.98
CA SER A 943 11.13 29.85 -5.83
C SER A 943 11.56 31.16 -5.14
N PRO A 944 11.56 31.23 -3.79
CA PRO A 944 11.53 32.52 -3.08
C PRO A 944 12.92 33.10 -2.81
N SER A 945 13.46 33.88 -3.76
CA SER A 945 14.67 34.69 -3.53
C SER A 945 14.67 36.08 -4.19
N TYR A 946 13.80 36.32 -5.17
CA TYR A 946 13.66 37.64 -5.84
C TYR A 946 12.19 38.06 -5.95
N SER A 947 11.79 39.04 -5.14
CA SER A 947 10.47 39.69 -5.21
C SER A 947 10.62 41.21 -5.37
N PRO A 948 9.92 41.86 -6.31
CA PRO A 948 10.09 43.29 -6.64
C PRO A 948 9.42 44.26 -5.65
N THR A 949 9.20 43.85 -4.39
CA THR A 949 8.59 44.68 -3.33
C THR A 949 9.55 45.04 -2.17
N SER A 950 10.86 44.77 -2.32
CA SER A 950 11.88 45.13 -1.32
C SER A 950 12.45 46.55 -1.54
N PRO A 951 12.43 47.45 -0.54
CA PRO A 951 12.73 48.88 -0.72
C PRO A 951 14.24 49.21 -0.72
N ARG A 952 15.00 48.66 -1.68
CA ARG A 952 16.45 48.95 -1.82
C ARG A 952 16.94 49.39 -3.21
N TYR A 953 16.06 49.46 -4.21
CA TYR A 953 16.39 49.98 -5.55
C TYR A 953 15.43 51.08 -6.00
N GLY A 954 15.43 52.20 -5.26
CA GLY A 954 14.77 53.44 -5.68
C GLY A 954 15.61 54.23 -6.69
N GLN A 955 14.96 54.79 -7.72
CA GLN A 955 15.64 55.56 -8.77
C GLN A 955 16.01 56.98 -8.29
N THR A 956 17.14 57.14 -7.60
CA THR A 956 17.87 58.42 -7.47
C THR A 956 19.21 58.24 -6.76
N SER A 957 20.21 57.65 -7.44
CA SER A 957 21.62 57.68 -7.00
C SER A 957 22.58 57.55 -8.20
N PRO A 958 23.68 58.34 -8.26
CA PRO A 958 24.39 58.58 -9.51
C PRO A 958 25.50 57.56 -9.79
N SER A 959 25.14 56.35 -10.25
CA SER A 959 26.15 55.35 -10.66
C SER A 959 25.79 54.50 -11.90
N TYR A 960 24.61 54.70 -12.49
CA TYR A 960 24.23 54.09 -13.77
C TYR A 960 23.57 55.13 -14.68
N SER A 961 24.29 55.61 -15.68
CA SER A 961 23.76 56.46 -16.76
C SER A 961 24.51 56.22 -18.07
N PRO A 962 23.88 55.60 -19.08
CA PRO A 962 24.50 55.36 -20.38
C PRO A 962 24.17 56.47 -21.39
N THR A 963 24.73 57.67 -21.18
CA THR A 963 25.25 58.49 -22.31
C THR A 963 26.64 57.98 -22.78
N SER A 964 26.93 56.71 -22.50
CA SER A 964 28.14 55.99 -22.85
C SER A 964 27.90 55.19 -24.14
N PRO A 965 28.81 55.17 -25.15
CA PRO A 965 28.50 54.66 -26.49
C PRO A 965 28.34 53.13 -26.66
N SER A 966 28.24 52.36 -25.57
CA SER A 966 28.41 50.90 -25.56
C SER A 966 27.13 50.07 -25.77
N TYR A 967 25.94 50.66 -25.68
CA TYR A 967 24.66 49.95 -25.82
C TYR A 967 23.65 50.71 -26.71
N SER A 968 23.96 50.78 -28.02
CA SER A 968 23.01 51.20 -29.06
C SER A 968 22.77 50.04 -30.05
N PRO A 969 21.52 49.73 -30.44
CA PRO A 969 21.17 48.58 -31.29
C PRO A 969 21.57 48.73 -32.78
N THR A 970 22.41 49.71 -33.12
CA THR A 970 22.97 49.93 -34.47
C THR A 970 24.50 49.81 -34.52
N SER A 971 25.15 49.35 -33.44
CA SER A 971 26.60 49.17 -33.40
C SER A 971 27.05 47.89 -34.13
N PRO A 972 28.20 47.86 -34.87
CA PRO A 972 28.53 46.76 -35.79
C PRO A 972 28.80 45.38 -35.15
N SER A 973 28.89 45.28 -33.82
CA SER A 973 29.27 44.05 -33.09
C SER A 973 28.22 42.93 -33.13
N TYR A 974 27.00 43.19 -33.60
CA TYR A 974 25.89 42.23 -33.63
C TYR A 974 25.21 42.13 -35.02
N SER A 975 26.03 42.11 -36.09
CA SER A 975 25.56 41.80 -37.45
C SER A 975 25.77 40.31 -37.80
N PRO A 976 24.76 39.57 -38.33
CA PRO A 976 24.88 38.14 -38.66
C PRO A 976 25.90 37.76 -39.75
N THR A 977 26.53 38.72 -40.42
CA THR A 977 27.53 38.50 -41.48
C THR A 977 28.98 38.68 -41.02
N SER A 978 29.21 38.72 -39.70
CA SER A 978 30.53 38.91 -39.10
C SER A 978 31.37 37.61 -39.09
N PRO A 979 32.61 37.58 -39.63
CA PRO A 979 33.37 36.32 -39.80
C PRO A 979 33.73 35.53 -38.54
N SER A 980 33.56 36.10 -37.35
CA SER A 980 34.01 35.53 -36.07
C SER A 980 33.19 34.34 -35.56
N TYR A 981 32.02 34.05 -36.15
CA TYR A 981 31.10 33.00 -35.71
C TYR A 981 30.63 32.09 -36.86
N SER A 982 31.56 31.69 -37.74
CA SER A 982 31.32 30.61 -38.71
C SER A 982 31.71 29.23 -38.13
N PRO A 983 30.88 28.18 -38.25
CA PRO A 983 31.15 26.84 -37.71
C PRO A 983 32.26 26.05 -38.45
N THR A 984 32.96 26.67 -39.41
CA THR A 984 34.13 26.12 -40.11
C THR A 984 35.48 26.70 -39.62
N SER A 985 35.47 27.42 -38.51
CA SER A 985 36.66 28.10 -37.95
C SER A 985 37.58 27.13 -37.19
N PRO A 986 38.90 27.04 -37.48
CA PRO A 986 39.79 26.02 -36.89
C PRO A 986 40.00 26.08 -35.36
N SER A 987 39.62 27.17 -34.69
CA SER A 987 39.98 27.46 -33.29
C SER A 987 39.23 26.63 -32.23
N TYR A 988 38.21 25.85 -32.61
CA TYR A 988 37.37 25.07 -31.69
C TYR A 988 37.19 23.61 -32.15
N SER A 989 38.27 23.00 -32.65
CA SER A 989 38.32 21.55 -32.91
C SER A 989 38.75 20.76 -31.67
N PRO A 990 38.10 19.62 -31.32
CA PRO A 990 38.48 18.77 -30.18
C PRO A 990 39.81 18.00 -30.37
N THR A 991 40.57 18.29 -31.44
CA THR A 991 41.92 17.78 -31.69
C THR A 991 43.03 18.81 -31.42
N SER A 992 42.70 19.96 -30.81
CA SER A 992 43.65 21.04 -30.51
C SER A 992 44.60 20.67 -29.35
N PRO A 993 45.94 20.74 -29.51
CA PRO A 993 46.90 20.26 -28.49
C PRO A 993 46.87 20.94 -27.12
N SER A 994 46.19 22.07 -26.97
CA SER A 994 46.12 22.87 -25.74
C SER A 994 45.08 22.40 -24.71
N TYR A 995 44.21 21.45 -25.06
CA TYR A 995 43.14 20.93 -24.18
C TYR A 995 43.06 19.39 -24.16
N SER A 996 44.20 18.70 -24.31
CA SER A 996 44.28 17.24 -24.14
C SER A 996 44.36 16.84 -22.65
N PRO A 997 43.69 15.75 -22.19
CA PRO A 997 43.83 15.25 -20.83
C PRO A 997 45.22 14.64 -20.51
N THR A 998 46.12 14.56 -21.49
CA THR A 998 47.54 14.21 -21.29
C THR A 998 48.48 15.42 -21.11
N SER A 999 47.93 16.63 -20.98
CA SER A 999 48.71 17.87 -20.81
C SER A 999 49.36 17.94 -19.41
N PRO A 1000 50.68 18.19 -19.29
CA PRO A 1000 51.38 18.22 -17.99
C PRO A 1000 50.88 19.25 -16.96
N SER A 1001 50.07 20.22 -17.39
CA SER A 1001 49.50 21.28 -16.54
C SER A 1001 48.15 20.93 -15.88
N TYR A 1002 47.50 19.83 -16.29
CA TYR A 1002 46.16 19.43 -15.80
C TYR A 1002 46.02 17.92 -15.52
N SER A 1003 47.14 17.23 -15.25
CA SER A 1003 47.11 15.82 -14.84
C SER A 1003 46.74 15.67 -13.35
N PRO A 1004 45.88 14.70 -12.96
CA PRO A 1004 45.55 14.44 -11.54
C PRO A 1004 46.72 13.85 -10.72
N THR A 1005 47.86 13.54 -11.33
CA THR A 1005 49.11 13.17 -10.65
C THR A 1005 50.05 14.36 -10.39
N SER A 1006 49.62 15.60 -10.68
CA SER A 1006 50.41 16.81 -10.44
C SER A 1006 50.54 17.11 -8.94
N PRO A 1007 51.76 17.42 -8.42
CA PRO A 1007 51.97 17.66 -6.98
C PRO A 1007 51.10 18.77 -6.35
N SER A 1008 50.61 19.71 -7.15
CA SER A 1008 49.76 20.82 -6.69
C SER A 1008 48.31 20.41 -6.37
N TYR A 1009 47.84 19.25 -6.86
CA TYR A 1009 46.43 18.84 -6.81
C TYR A 1009 46.20 17.37 -6.44
N SER A 1010 47.22 16.67 -5.92
CA SER A 1010 47.04 15.32 -5.38
C SER A 1010 46.28 15.35 -4.03
N PRO A 1011 45.32 14.44 -3.78
CA PRO A 1011 44.62 14.35 -2.49
C PRO A 1011 45.52 13.90 -1.31
N THR A 1012 46.75 13.48 -1.57
CA THR A 1012 47.78 13.20 -0.55
C THR A 1012 48.70 14.40 -0.26
N SER A 1013 48.48 15.56 -0.91
CA SER A 1013 49.30 16.75 -0.68
C SER A 1013 49.05 17.37 0.70
N PRO A 1014 50.07 17.86 1.43
CA PRO A 1014 49.93 18.32 2.82
C PRO A 1014 48.90 19.43 3.07
N SER A 1015 48.50 20.18 2.04
CA SER A 1015 47.49 21.24 2.13
C SER A 1015 46.04 20.74 2.21
N TYR A 1016 45.76 19.49 1.81
CA TYR A 1016 44.39 18.98 1.60
C TYR A 1016 44.13 17.58 2.20
N SER A 1017 45.07 17.00 2.94
CA SER A 1017 44.82 15.74 3.66
C SER A 1017 43.86 15.95 4.85
N PRO A 1018 42.93 15.02 5.14
CA PRO A 1018 42.07 15.08 6.33
C PRO A 1018 42.85 14.96 7.67
N THR A 1019 44.12 14.51 7.63
CA THR A 1019 45.00 14.51 8.81
C THR A 1019 45.83 15.79 8.95
N SER A 1020 45.67 16.79 8.07
CA SER A 1020 46.41 18.05 8.16
C SER A 1020 45.95 18.90 9.35
N PRO A 1021 46.86 19.60 10.08
CA PRO A 1021 46.53 20.36 11.28
C PRO A 1021 45.44 21.43 11.12
N SER A 1022 45.19 21.90 9.90
CA SER A 1022 44.15 22.90 9.59
C SER A 1022 42.72 22.34 9.57
N TYR A 1023 42.54 21.03 9.40
CA TYR A 1023 41.24 20.40 9.08
C TYR A 1023 40.89 19.14 9.90
N SER A 1024 41.77 18.69 10.79
CA SER A 1024 41.44 17.60 11.72
C SER A 1024 40.37 18.02 12.75
N PRO A 1025 39.38 17.17 13.08
CA PRO A 1025 38.38 17.46 14.10
C PRO A 1025 38.95 17.54 15.53
N THR A 1026 40.17 17.05 15.75
CA THR A 1026 40.90 17.21 17.03
C THR A 1026 41.77 18.48 17.07
N SER A 1027 41.78 19.31 16.03
CA SER A 1027 42.54 20.56 16.02
C SER A 1027 41.97 21.63 16.98
N PRO A 1028 42.81 22.47 17.62
CA PRO A 1028 42.37 23.50 18.58
C PRO A 1028 41.44 24.60 18.03
N SER A 1029 41.16 24.59 16.73
CA SER A 1029 40.21 25.51 16.06
C SER A 1029 38.79 24.96 15.99
N TYR A 1030 38.60 23.64 16.10
CA TYR A 1030 37.33 22.95 15.80
C TYR A 1030 36.88 21.94 16.87
N SER A 1031 37.68 21.67 17.91
CA SER A 1031 37.22 20.89 19.06
C SER A 1031 36.05 21.61 19.79
N PRO A 1032 35.03 20.89 20.30
CA PRO A 1032 33.94 21.48 21.09
C PRO A 1032 34.41 22.10 22.42
N THR A 1033 35.62 21.81 22.89
CA THR A 1033 36.23 22.45 24.08
C THR A 1033 37.07 23.69 23.72
N SER A 1034 37.10 24.11 22.46
CA SER A 1034 37.89 25.28 22.02
C SER A 1034 37.32 26.60 22.53
N PRO A 1035 38.14 27.62 22.88
CA PRO A 1035 37.67 28.93 23.37
C PRO A 1035 36.82 29.77 22.39
N SER A 1036 36.62 29.28 21.16
CA SER A 1036 35.75 29.89 20.14
C SER A 1036 34.32 29.35 20.16
N TYR A 1037 34.11 28.14 20.69
CA TYR A 1037 32.86 27.37 20.56
C TYR A 1037 32.32 26.78 21.88
N SER A 1038 33.07 26.85 22.98
CA SER A 1038 32.55 26.53 24.32
C SER A 1038 31.38 27.46 24.70
N PRO A 1039 30.31 26.99 25.36
CA PRO A 1039 29.19 27.83 25.80
C PRO A 1039 29.57 28.87 26.88
N THR A 1040 30.77 28.76 27.46
CA THR A 1040 31.32 29.77 28.40
C THR A 1040 32.21 30.82 27.71
N SER A 1041 32.31 30.80 26.38
CA SER A 1041 33.19 31.70 25.62
C SER A 1041 32.63 33.12 25.55
N PRO A 1042 33.46 34.19 25.53
CA PRO A 1042 33.02 35.60 25.50
C PRO A 1042 32.24 36.04 24.24
N SER A 1043 32.07 35.17 23.26
CA SER A 1043 31.26 35.41 22.05
C SER A 1043 29.82 34.89 22.15
N TYR A 1044 29.57 33.93 23.05
CA TYR A 1044 28.31 33.18 23.13
C TYR A 1044 27.70 33.10 24.55
N SER A 1045 28.38 33.63 25.59
CA SER A 1045 27.76 33.84 26.90
C SER A 1045 26.57 34.83 26.80
N PRO A 1046 25.48 34.63 27.55
CA PRO A 1046 24.36 35.59 27.59
C PRO A 1046 24.73 36.97 28.17
N THR A 1047 25.90 37.11 28.81
CA THR A 1047 26.43 38.41 29.27
C THR A 1047 27.35 39.09 28.25
N SER A 1048 27.46 38.58 27.02
CA SER A 1048 28.37 39.11 25.99
C SER A 1048 27.81 40.40 25.35
N PRO A 1049 28.65 41.38 24.94
CA PRO A 1049 28.19 42.68 24.41
C PRO A 1049 27.40 42.66 23.08
N SER A 1050 27.24 41.49 22.47
CA SER A 1050 26.44 41.28 21.24
C SER A 1050 25.02 40.78 21.54
N TYR A 1051 24.78 40.20 22.71
CA TYR A 1051 23.53 39.50 23.07
C TYR A 1051 22.92 39.93 24.42
N SER A 1052 23.58 40.81 25.18
CA SER A 1052 22.98 41.46 26.34
C SER A 1052 21.75 42.31 25.92
N PRO A 1053 20.67 42.39 26.73
CA PRO A 1053 19.53 43.28 26.47
C PRO A 1053 19.88 44.78 26.51
N THR A 1054 21.08 45.15 26.99
CA THR A 1054 21.59 46.53 26.92
C THR A 1054 22.51 46.79 25.72
N SER A 1055 22.62 45.86 24.78
CA SER A 1055 23.49 45.98 23.60
C SER A 1055 22.91 46.99 22.58
N PRO A 1056 23.73 47.78 21.85
CA PRO A 1056 23.25 48.81 20.91
C PRO A 1056 22.39 48.32 19.73
N SER A 1057 22.28 47.01 19.51
CA SER A 1057 21.44 46.39 18.48
C SER A 1057 20.04 45.96 18.99
N TYR A 1058 19.87 45.81 20.30
CA TYR A 1058 18.66 45.24 20.93
C TYR A 1058 18.09 46.08 22.08
N SER A 1059 18.72 47.21 22.42
CA SER A 1059 18.16 48.21 23.33
C SER A 1059 16.85 48.81 22.77
N PRO A 1060 15.84 49.13 23.60
CA PRO A 1060 14.65 49.87 23.16
C PRO A 1060 14.95 51.30 22.66
N THR A 1061 16.16 51.81 22.87
CA THR A 1061 16.65 53.10 22.31
C THR A 1061 17.47 52.95 21.02
N SER A 1062 17.62 51.73 20.48
CA SER A 1062 18.34 51.47 19.23
C SER A 1062 17.63 52.08 18.00
N PRO A 1063 18.36 52.57 16.98
CA PRO A 1063 17.77 53.20 15.79
C PRO A 1063 16.83 52.31 14.95
N SER A 1064 16.77 51.01 15.20
CA SER A 1064 15.85 50.06 14.56
C SER A 1064 14.51 49.90 15.28
N TYR A 1065 14.41 50.30 16.56
CA TYR A 1065 13.25 50.04 17.42
C TYR A 1065 12.76 51.27 18.22
N SER A 1066 13.45 52.42 18.12
CA SER A 1066 12.97 53.68 18.68
C SER A 1066 11.65 54.15 18.01
N PRO A 1067 10.68 54.69 18.77
CA PRO A 1067 9.44 55.25 18.20
C PRO A 1067 9.67 56.53 17.35
N THR A 1068 10.89 57.08 17.33
CA THR A 1068 11.28 58.19 16.43
C THR A 1068 12.03 57.75 15.17
N SER A 1069 12.16 56.43 14.93
CA SER A 1069 12.82 55.90 13.73
C SER A 1069 12.00 56.13 12.45
N PRO A 1070 12.64 56.34 11.27
CA PRO A 1070 11.93 56.69 10.02
C PRO A 1070 10.88 55.68 9.52
N SER A 1071 10.88 54.45 10.02
CA SER A 1071 9.88 53.43 9.68
C SER A 1071 8.57 53.53 10.48
N TYR A 1072 8.55 54.29 11.58
CA TYR A 1072 7.40 54.38 12.51
C TYR A 1072 7.01 55.82 12.89
N SER A 1073 7.62 56.84 12.27
CA SER A 1073 7.19 58.24 12.44
C SER A 1073 5.81 58.50 11.81
N PRO A 1074 4.91 59.29 12.46
CA PRO A 1074 3.64 59.70 11.88
C PRO A 1074 3.77 60.67 10.69
N THR A 1075 4.99 61.04 10.28
CA THR A 1075 5.28 61.84 9.07
C THR A 1075 5.89 61.03 7.92
N SER A 1076 6.00 59.70 8.05
CA SER A 1076 6.55 58.85 6.99
C SER A 1076 5.56 58.66 5.81
N PRO A 1077 6.03 58.54 4.55
CA PRO A 1077 5.15 58.57 3.36
C PRO A 1077 4.06 57.49 3.31
N SER A 1078 4.24 56.38 4.02
CA SER A 1078 3.28 55.28 4.15
C SER A 1078 2.00 55.64 4.91
N TYR A 1079 2.03 56.69 5.74
CA TYR A 1079 0.93 57.08 6.64
C TYR A 1079 0.54 58.57 6.55
N SER A 1080 0.96 59.26 5.48
CA SER A 1080 0.54 60.65 5.22
C SER A 1080 -0.93 60.74 4.75
N PRO A 1081 -1.75 61.67 5.26
CA PRO A 1081 -3.14 61.87 4.83
C PRO A 1081 -3.30 62.45 3.41
N THR A 1082 -2.20 62.61 2.65
CA THR A 1082 -2.21 63.05 1.24
C THR A 1082 -1.76 61.96 0.25
N SER A 1083 -1.55 60.72 0.72
CA SER A 1083 -1.21 59.58 -0.13
C SER A 1083 -2.44 59.02 -0.87
N PRO A 1084 -2.34 58.64 -2.17
CA PRO A 1084 -3.49 58.37 -3.03
C PRO A 1084 -4.36 57.17 -2.62
N SER A 1085 -3.90 56.33 -1.70
CA SER A 1085 -4.69 55.23 -1.10
C SER A 1085 -5.79 55.70 -0.15
N TYR A 1086 -5.74 56.94 0.35
CA TYR A 1086 -6.65 57.49 1.37
C TYR A 1086 -7.27 58.85 0.99
N SER A 1087 -7.39 59.15 -0.31
CA SER A 1087 -8.14 60.32 -0.78
C SER A 1087 -9.66 60.14 -0.62
N PRO A 1088 -10.43 61.14 -0.16
CA PRO A 1088 -11.90 61.10 -0.07
C PRO A 1088 -12.63 61.15 -1.44
N THR A 1089 -11.90 60.95 -2.55
CA THR A 1089 -12.43 60.85 -3.92
C THR A 1089 -12.22 59.47 -4.55
N SER A 1090 -11.68 58.50 -3.80
CA SER A 1090 -11.45 57.13 -4.28
C SER A 1090 -12.76 56.30 -4.28
N PRO A 1091 -13.01 55.41 -5.28
CA PRO A 1091 -14.33 54.77 -5.46
C PRO A 1091 -14.83 53.82 -4.36
N SER A 1092 -14.03 53.54 -3.34
CA SER A 1092 -14.34 52.57 -2.27
C SER A 1092 -15.12 53.15 -1.08
N TYR A 1093 -15.29 54.47 -1.00
CA TYR A 1093 -15.87 55.16 0.17
C TYR A 1093 -16.86 56.27 -0.19
N SER A 1094 -17.76 56.05 -1.16
CA SER A 1094 -18.90 56.95 -1.39
C SER A 1094 -20.12 56.56 -0.52
N PRO A 1095 -20.92 57.53 -0.04
CA PRO A 1095 -22.07 57.29 0.85
C PRO A 1095 -23.32 56.74 0.13
N THR A 1096 -23.16 56.07 -1.02
CA THR A 1096 -24.24 55.38 -1.75
C THR A 1096 -24.01 53.87 -1.85
N SER A 1097 -23.05 53.33 -1.10
CA SER A 1097 -22.74 51.89 -1.02
C SER A 1097 -23.60 51.19 0.07
N PRO A 1098 -24.27 50.03 -0.18
CA PRO A 1098 -25.30 49.49 0.73
C PRO A 1098 -24.82 48.85 2.05
N SER A 1099 -23.70 49.27 2.63
CA SER A 1099 -23.01 48.49 3.67
C SER A 1099 -22.36 49.32 4.80
N TYR A 1100 -22.90 50.51 5.09
CA TYR A 1100 -22.41 51.34 6.20
C TYR A 1100 -23.54 52.00 6.99
N SER A 1101 -23.73 51.56 8.24
CA SER A 1101 -24.25 52.39 9.34
C SER A 1101 -23.69 51.86 10.68
N PRO A 1102 -23.25 52.71 11.64
CA PRO A 1102 -22.41 52.23 12.75
C PRO A 1102 -22.93 52.57 14.16
N SER A 1103 -22.57 51.74 15.15
CA SER A 1103 -22.43 52.09 16.59
C SER A 1103 -22.03 50.85 17.40
N SER A 1104 -21.42 50.95 18.59
CA SER A 1104 -20.40 51.89 19.07
C SER A 1104 -19.81 51.34 20.37
N TYR A 1105 -18.50 51.11 20.44
CA TYR A 1105 -17.82 50.65 21.67
C TYR A 1105 -16.78 51.69 22.10
N THR A 1106 -16.82 52.12 23.36
CA THR A 1106 -15.75 52.90 24.02
C THR A 1106 -15.56 52.38 25.46
N PRO A 1107 -14.38 52.53 26.10
CA PRO A 1107 -13.93 51.53 27.08
C PRO A 1107 -13.58 52.04 28.50
N ASN A 1108 -13.56 51.06 29.41
CA ASN A 1108 -12.79 50.96 30.67
C ASN A 1108 -13.14 51.78 31.93
N ALA A 1109 -13.12 51.02 33.04
CA ALA A 1109 -12.78 51.38 34.43
C ALA A 1109 -13.72 52.30 35.24
N GLY A 1110 -14.15 51.81 36.42
CA GLY A 1110 -14.68 52.59 37.54
C GLY A 1110 -13.59 52.95 38.58
N PRO A 1111 -13.88 53.05 39.89
CA PRO A 1111 -15.13 52.75 40.61
C PRO A 1111 -15.67 53.95 41.45
N TYR A 1112 -16.43 53.64 42.52
CA TYR A 1112 -17.04 54.52 43.55
C TYR A 1112 -18.44 55.12 43.26
N GLY A 1113 -19.41 54.72 44.09
CA GLY A 1113 -20.04 55.69 45.01
C GLY A 1113 -21.50 56.13 44.74
N ALA A 1114 -22.40 55.62 45.58
CA ALA A 1114 -23.60 56.29 46.11
C ALA A 1114 -24.83 56.59 45.22
N ASN A 1115 -25.94 55.95 45.63
CA ASN A 1115 -27.22 56.59 45.98
C ASN A 1115 -28.24 57.08 44.92
N ASN A 1116 -29.51 56.68 45.19
CA ASN A 1116 -30.79 57.35 44.86
C ASN A 1116 -31.19 57.41 43.36
N GLU A 1117 -32.46 57.48 42.95
CA GLU A 1117 -33.80 57.11 43.48
C GLU A 1117 -34.80 57.29 42.30
N ASP A 1118 -35.95 56.57 42.29
CA ASP A 1118 -37.21 56.97 41.62
C ASP A 1118 -37.21 57.17 40.06
N GLU A 1119 -38.31 57.25 39.30
CA GLU A 1119 -39.71 56.79 39.47
C GLU A 1119 -40.40 56.52 38.09
N ASN A 1120 -41.58 55.89 38.14
CA ASN A 1120 -42.76 55.90 37.24
C ASN A 1120 -42.82 56.75 35.93
N GLY A 1121 -43.59 56.30 34.90
CA GLY A 1121 -43.97 57.19 33.76
C GLY A 1121 -44.84 56.69 32.57
N ARG A 1122 -46.08 56.23 32.79
CA ARG A 1122 -47.12 55.76 31.81
C ARG A 1122 -47.45 56.60 30.54
N GLY A 1123 -47.91 55.92 29.47
CA GLY A 1123 -49.04 56.32 28.56
C GLY A 1123 -48.75 57.29 27.38
N ASN A 1124 -49.65 57.51 26.39
CA ASN A 1124 -50.91 56.83 26.00
C ASN A 1124 -51.38 57.21 24.57
N GLU A 1125 -52.10 56.30 23.88
CA GLU A 1125 -53.30 56.49 22.99
C GLU A 1125 -53.29 57.22 21.60
N ASP A 1126 -54.43 57.01 20.89
CA ASP A 1126 -55.06 57.70 19.74
C ASP A 1126 -54.49 57.68 18.29
N GLU A 1127 -55.29 57.90 17.22
CA GLU A 1127 -56.55 57.23 16.80
C GLU A 1127 -56.85 57.42 15.29
N ASN A 1128 -57.34 56.38 14.61
CA ASN A 1128 -58.36 56.33 13.52
C ASN A 1128 -58.44 57.29 12.27
N ARG A 1129 -58.70 56.65 11.10
CA ARG A 1129 -59.79 56.92 10.09
C ARG A 1129 -59.64 57.81 8.80
N LYS A 1130 -60.01 57.16 7.65
CA LYS A 1130 -61.02 57.51 6.57
C LYS A 1130 -60.58 57.85 5.11
N LYS A 1131 -61.10 57.04 4.16
CA LYS A 1131 -61.70 57.34 2.79
C LYS A 1131 -60.85 58.07 1.71
N GLY A 1132 -61.08 57.93 0.38
CA GLY A 1132 -61.94 57.02 -0.42
C GLY A 1132 -62.45 57.63 -1.77
N ASN A 1133 -62.74 56.79 -2.81
CA ASN A 1133 -63.37 57.06 -4.14
C ASN A 1133 -62.51 57.76 -5.25
N GLN A 1134 -62.38 57.22 -6.50
CA GLN A 1134 -63.25 57.22 -7.73
C GLN A 1134 -63.09 58.48 -8.65
N ARG A 1135 -63.19 58.49 -10.01
CA ARG A 1135 -63.32 57.48 -11.11
C ARG A 1135 -63.11 58.15 -12.52
N ASN A 1136 -62.88 57.35 -13.60
CA ASN A 1136 -63.05 57.66 -15.06
C ASN A 1136 -62.16 58.75 -15.72
N GLY A 1137 -61.92 58.82 -17.05
CA GLY A 1137 -62.16 57.86 -18.16
C GLY A 1137 -62.10 58.49 -19.59
N SER A 1138 -61.88 57.66 -20.65
CA SER A 1138 -61.91 57.94 -22.13
C SER A 1138 -60.83 58.86 -22.75
N GLY A 1139 -60.44 58.77 -24.05
CA GLY A 1139 -60.67 57.73 -25.09
C GLY A 1139 -60.33 58.16 -26.54
N GLN A 1140 -60.09 57.18 -27.46
CA GLN A 1140 -60.04 57.30 -28.96
C GLN A 1140 -58.85 58.10 -29.61
N GLN A 1141 -58.41 57.91 -30.88
CA GLN A 1141 -58.69 56.92 -31.96
C GLN A 1141 -57.56 56.87 -33.04
N GLY A 1142 -57.36 55.70 -33.68
CA GLY A 1142 -56.79 55.51 -35.06
C GLY A 1142 -55.30 55.81 -35.31
N SER A 1143 -54.67 55.38 -36.42
CA SER A 1143 -54.97 54.29 -37.38
C SER A 1143 -53.76 54.07 -38.32
N GLY A 1144 -53.40 52.81 -38.66
CA GLY A 1144 -52.34 52.52 -39.64
C GLY A 1144 -52.02 51.03 -39.78
N SER A 1145 -51.87 50.53 -41.00
CA SER A 1145 -51.74 49.10 -41.33
C SER A 1145 -50.33 48.71 -41.82
N GLY A 1146 -49.84 47.54 -41.41
CA GLY A 1146 -48.66 46.88 -41.97
C GLY A 1146 -48.61 45.41 -41.52
N SER A 1147 -48.33 44.48 -42.44
CA SER A 1147 -48.48 43.03 -42.22
C SER A 1147 -47.18 42.25 -42.53
N ASN A 1148 -47.14 41.00 -42.05
CA ASN A 1148 -46.21 39.92 -42.45
C ASN A 1148 -44.74 40.08 -42.03
N SER A 1149 -43.92 39.02 -41.92
CA SER A 1149 -44.19 37.59 -41.57
C SER A 1149 -42.86 36.83 -41.42
N TRP A 1150 -42.84 35.79 -40.56
CA TRP A 1150 -42.03 34.57 -40.73
C TRP A 1150 -40.48 34.66 -40.80
N SER A 1151 -39.85 34.40 -39.64
CA SER A 1151 -38.89 33.29 -39.42
C SER A 1151 -37.59 33.25 -40.30
N PRO A 1152 -36.74 32.19 -40.22
CA PRO A 1152 -35.68 32.18 -39.21
C PRO A 1152 -34.28 31.80 -39.74
N THR A 1153 -33.24 31.97 -38.90
CA THR A 1153 -32.19 30.95 -38.69
C THR A 1153 -31.48 31.20 -37.36
#